data_AF-A0A520Q989-F1
#
_entry.id   AF-A0A520Q989-F1
#
_cell.length_a   1.000
_cell.length_b   1.000
_cell.length_c   1.000
_cell.angle_alpha   90.00
_cell.angle_beta   90.00
_cell.angle_gamma   90.00
#
_symmetry.space_group_name_H-M   'P 1'
#
loop_
_entity.id
_entity.type
_entity.pdbx_description
1 polymer ?
#
loop_
_entity_poly.entity_id
_entity_poly.type
_entity_poly.pdbx_seq_one_letter_code
_entity_poly.pdbx_strand_id
1 'polypeptide(L)'
;MPIRKLPSIFFLLFRIVLNVFLFVISLNASAASRFVHPGLLHSQDDINRIKKAVTEKEGPIYEGFKILLESPFSKMEYRMQGPVEEWGRAPNINTGQAQNDAKAAYQNALMWAITGKQPHANKSIEILNAWAKKLKKVSGIDGVLASGLQGFQFVNAAELVRYTNSGWTEVEAKRCEASFKNAWLPTIEHYAYFANGNWETAALQTKMAIAVFCDDSELFEEAIRYSVNGCGNGSIPNMIVYSSGQCQETTRAQHYAQLGIGLLTCAAEVAWQQGVDLYGWNNNRILKGYEYIARFGLGEEVPYRHYLDRTGKYGFGGRNNHYTEISKISRGDFWPIYERNYQHYAKRRGILAPYSKQVVEMKRPEGHSSDHVGLGTLSHFRTRISLKKPNHLPGIPAGLVARSTSNGISLTWVKSVDPITAVDADSYEVYRANQLGGSSRRISNNVIVPNYHDTSVKRGELYFYSVKAKNSVGISLPSVALAANAGLPNPWLSRDIGDVQKSGFSEFNGERFTLEGEGADINGKRDSFHFAYAPFTGEGTITARIVRPMSSQWTKPGVMMRETLDAGSRHASVLLLPHWRGALVARGETGEKTSFQGHRNLGEDHVVKKNRLSTPYWVRLIRFRNRFTGYMSPDGFHWQELGSIEIPMSRNFYVGLPACSQLKKVTTTVTYDNVSIPVWRSTNGSNQITSRPEPRWHKDPWLKRHNAFNKRVMQG
;
A
#
# COMPACT_ATOMS: atom_id res chain seq x y z
N MET A 1 86.69 22.60 3.63
CA MET A 1 86.13 22.84 2.28
C MET A 1 85.18 21.70 1.93
N PRO A 2 83.96 21.92 1.41
CA PRO A 2 83.02 23.00 1.65
C PRO A 2 81.88 22.59 2.61
N ILE A 3 81.19 23.59 3.15
CA ILE A 3 80.05 23.48 4.07
C ILE A 3 78.74 23.45 3.26
N ARG A 4 77.90 22.46 3.61
CA ARG A 4 76.45 22.26 3.41
C ARG A 4 75.65 23.28 2.56
N LYS A 5 74.92 22.74 1.58
CA LYS A 5 73.56 23.20 1.19
C LYS A 5 72.64 21.98 0.98
N LEU A 6 71.61 21.88 1.83
CA LEU A 6 70.29 21.28 1.48
C LEU A 6 69.59 22.23 0.49
N PRO A 7 68.71 21.79 -0.44
CA PRO A 7 67.50 21.00 -0.11
C PRO A 7 66.98 20.02 -1.21
N SER A 8 66.33 18.91 -0.83
CA SER A 8 65.58 18.08 -1.81
C SER A 8 64.41 17.25 -1.25
N ILE A 9 63.90 17.55 -0.05
CA ILE A 9 62.75 16.79 0.53
C ILE A 9 61.40 17.53 0.33
N PHE A 10 61.41 18.83 0.07
CA PHE A 10 60.16 19.61 -0.03
C PHE A 10 59.40 19.45 -1.36
N PHE A 11 60.07 19.06 -2.46
CA PHE A 11 59.42 18.94 -3.77
C PHE A 11 58.77 17.57 -4.03
N LEU A 12 59.15 16.52 -3.29
CA LEU A 12 58.56 15.19 -3.46
C LEU A 12 57.26 15.04 -2.66
N LEU A 13 57.15 15.70 -1.49
CA LEU A 13 55.93 15.71 -0.68
C LEU A 13 54.79 16.52 -1.33
N PHE A 14 55.08 17.56 -2.10
CA PHE A 14 54.05 18.37 -2.76
C PHE A 14 53.36 17.65 -3.93
N ARG A 15 54.05 16.72 -4.62
CA ARG A 15 53.45 15.91 -5.71
C ARG A 15 52.65 14.71 -5.24
N ILE A 16 52.94 14.18 -4.04
CA ILE A 16 52.15 13.08 -3.45
C ILE A 16 50.86 13.65 -2.82
N VAL A 17 50.92 14.82 -2.18
CA VAL A 17 49.72 15.47 -1.62
C VAL A 17 48.76 15.94 -2.72
N LEU A 18 49.24 16.41 -3.88
CA LEU A 18 48.36 16.83 -4.98
C LEU A 18 47.68 15.66 -5.71
N ASN A 19 48.33 14.48 -5.80
CA ASN A 19 47.69 13.28 -6.34
C ASN A 19 46.74 12.60 -5.35
N VAL A 20 46.99 12.68 -4.04
CA VAL A 20 46.01 12.25 -3.02
C VAL A 20 44.83 13.22 -2.95
N PHE A 21 45.02 14.53 -3.17
CA PHE A 21 43.91 15.48 -3.26
C PHE A 21 43.07 15.32 -4.55
N LEU A 22 43.68 14.91 -5.67
CA LEU A 22 42.95 14.63 -6.92
C LEU A 22 42.31 13.22 -6.97
N PHE A 23 42.79 12.27 -6.14
CA PHE A 23 42.15 10.95 -5.97
C PHE A 23 41.09 10.91 -4.86
N VAL A 24 41.03 11.93 -3.99
CA VAL A 24 39.96 12.10 -2.97
C VAL A 24 38.81 12.99 -3.48
N ILE A 25 38.96 13.67 -4.63
CA ILE A 25 37.89 14.45 -5.29
C ILE A 25 36.93 13.58 -6.15
N SER A 26 37.12 12.26 -6.22
CA SER A 26 36.27 11.37 -7.04
C SER A 26 35.57 10.23 -6.29
N LEU A 27 35.45 10.30 -4.96
CA LEU A 27 34.65 9.36 -4.16
C LEU A 27 33.57 10.00 -3.29
N ASN A 28 33.10 11.19 -3.66
CA ASN A 28 31.72 11.58 -3.39
C ASN A 28 30.89 11.31 -4.65
N ALA A 29 30.77 10.03 -5.02
CA ALA A 29 29.51 9.60 -5.59
C ALA A 29 28.48 9.78 -4.48
N SER A 30 27.96 11.01 -4.34
CA SER A 30 26.69 11.25 -3.68
C SER A 30 25.78 10.17 -4.23
N ALA A 31 25.31 9.26 -3.37
CA ALA A 31 24.30 8.30 -3.76
C ALA A 31 23.17 9.15 -4.34
N ALA A 32 23.03 9.15 -5.66
CA ALA A 32 22.03 9.97 -6.33
C ALA A 32 20.70 9.70 -5.62
N SER A 33 20.06 10.74 -5.08
CA SER A 33 18.79 10.55 -4.38
C SER A 33 17.85 9.79 -5.30
N ARG A 34 17.20 8.75 -4.77
CA ARG A 34 16.23 7.94 -5.52
C ARG A 34 14.94 8.71 -5.79
N PHE A 35 14.74 9.82 -5.07
CA PHE A 35 13.59 10.70 -5.20
C PHE A 35 13.99 12.10 -5.69
N VAL A 36 13.07 12.72 -6.43
CA VAL A 36 13.16 14.12 -6.83
C VAL A 36 12.51 14.98 -5.75
N HIS A 37 13.20 16.05 -5.35
CA HIS A 37 12.74 17.03 -4.36
C HIS A 37 12.91 18.48 -4.87
N PRO A 38 11.92 19.37 -4.66
CA PRO A 38 10.58 19.04 -4.21
C PRO A 38 9.86 18.17 -5.27
N GLY A 39 9.15 17.13 -4.83
CA GLY A 39 8.54 16.15 -5.74
C GLY A 39 7.29 15.48 -5.19
N LEU A 40 6.50 16.22 -4.42
CA LEU A 40 5.17 15.79 -3.95
C LEU A 40 4.07 16.34 -4.87
N LEU A 41 3.21 17.25 -4.42
CA LEU A 41 2.26 17.93 -5.30
C LEU A 41 2.92 18.95 -6.23
N HIS A 42 4.09 19.46 -5.87
CA HIS A 42 4.77 20.54 -6.58
C HIS A 42 6.21 20.13 -6.88
N SER A 43 6.58 20.18 -8.16
CA SER A 43 7.97 20.15 -8.58
C SER A 43 8.61 21.54 -8.56
N GLN A 44 9.93 21.61 -8.70
CA GLN A 44 10.63 22.88 -8.89
C GLN A 44 10.12 23.64 -10.13
N ASP A 45 9.79 22.94 -11.21
CA ASP A 45 9.23 23.53 -12.42
C ASP A 45 7.81 24.07 -12.21
N ASP A 46 6.99 23.36 -11.42
CA ASP A 46 5.67 23.86 -11.03
C ASP A 46 5.81 25.16 -10.23
N ILE A 47 6.73 25.22 -9.25
CA ILE A 47 6.98 26.42 -8.45
C ILE A 47 7.43 27.58 -9.35
N ASN A 48 8.38 27.34 -10.26
CA ASN A 48 8.88 28.37 -11.18
C ASN A 48 7.77 28.91 -12.09
N ARG A 49 6.94 28.01 -12.64
CA ARG A 49 5.78 28.37 -13.46
C ARG A 49 4.78 29.24 -12.69
N ILE A 50 4.50 28.89 -11.44
CA ILE A 50 3.55 29.64 -10.60
C ILE A 50 4.13 31.01 -10.23
N LYS A 51 5.38 31.08 -9.78
CA LYS A 51 6.09 32.33 -9.46
C LYS A 51 6.00 33.31 -10.63
N LYS A 52 6.36 32.85 -11.83
CA LYS A 52 6.36 33.68 -13.04
C LYS A 52 4.99 34.31 -13.28
N ALA A 53 3.93 33.49 -13.33
CA ALA A 53 2.58 34.00 -13.60
C ALA A 53 2.07 34.94 -12.50
N VAL A 54 2.43 34.70 -11.23
CA VAL A 54 2.05 35.58 -10.11
C VAL A 54 2.80 36.91 -10.15
N THR A 55 4.09 36.91 -10.52
CA THR A 55 4.87 38.13 -10.72
C THR A 55 4.32 38.96 -11.88
N GLU A 56 3.92 38.32 -12.98
CA GLU A 56 3.32 38.95 -14.15
C GLU A 56 1.87 39.43 -13.90
N LYS A 57 1.21 38.88 -12.87
CA LYS A 57 -0.19 39.19 -12.50
C LYS A 57 -1.21 38.90 -13.61
N GLU A 58 -0.96 37.85 -14.39
CA GLU A 58 -1.79 37.52 -15.54
C GLU A 58 -2.21 36.05 -15.59
N GLY A 59 -3.35 35.82 -16.24
CA GLY A 59 -3.86 34.50 -16.57
C GLY A 59 -4.41 33.69 -15.39
N PRO A 60 -4.86 32.46 -15.66
CA PRO A 60 -5.57 31.63 -14.68
C PRO A 60 -4.80 31.35 -13.38
N ILE A 61 -3.48 31.19 -13.47
CA ILE A 61 -2.64 30.94 -12.29
C ILE A 61 -2.74 32.11 -11.31
N TYR A 62 -2.68 33.35 -11.79
CA TYR A 62 -2.82 34.53 -10.94
C TYR A 62 -4.24 34.65 -10.35
N GLU A 63 -5.28 34.30 -11.12
CA GLU A 63 -6.64 34.22 -10.60
C GLU A 63 -6.77 33.19 -9.46
N GLY A 64 -6.14 32.02 -9.60
CA GLY A 64 -6.02 31.04 -8.52
C GLY A 64 -5.21 31.54 -7.32
N PHE A 65 -4.20 32.38 -7.56
CA PHE A 65 -3.40 32.99 -6.49
C PHE A 65 -4.22 33.97 -5.65
N LYS A 66 -5.17 34.71 -6.24
CA LYS A 66 -6.09 35.56 -5.48
C LYS A 66 -6.93 34.77 -4.48
N ILE A 67 -7.37 33.56 -4.85
CA ILE A 67 -8.08 32.67 -3.91
C ILE A 67 -7.18 32.27 -2.74
N LEU A 68 -5.89 31.98 -2.99
CA LEU A 68 -4.93 31.73 -1.91
C LEU A 68 -4.73 32.98 -1.04
N LEU A 69 -4.59 34.17 -1.64
CA LEU A 69 -4.43 35.44 -0.92
C LEU A 69 -5.59 35.73 0.02
N GLU A 70 -6.82 35.42 -0.36
CA GLU A 70 -8.02 35.67 0.44
C GLU A 70 -8.15 34.69 1.62
N SER A 71 -7.55 33.51 1.52
CA SER A 71 -7.72 32.48 2.54
C SER A 71 -7.22 32.92 3.93
N PRO A 72 -8.00 32.71 5.01
CA PRO A 72 -7.54 33.01 6.37
C PRO A 72 -6.37 32.10 6.80
N PHE A 73 -6.18 30.97 6.13
CA PHE A 73 -5.10 30.02 6.44
C PHE A 73 -3.77 30.37 5.77
N SER A 74 -3.76 31.27 4.78
CA SER A 74 -2.54 31.72 4.11
C SER A 74 -1.89 32.94 4.79
N LYS A 75 -2.51 33.49 5.84
CA LYS A 75 -2.04 34.70 6.53
C LYS A 75 -0.85 34.37 7.43
N MET A 76 0.17 35.23 7.42
CA MET A 76 1.35 35.08 8.27
C MET A 76 1.01 35.26 9.76
N GLU A 77 -0.10 35.94 10.07
CA GLU A 77 -0.65 36.17 11.40
C GLU A 77 -1.53 35.02 11.90
N TYR A 78 -1.67 33.93 11.12
CA TYR A 78 -2.46 32.77 11.53
C TYR A 78 -2.03 32.28 12.93
N ARG A 79 -3.01 32.12 13.80
CA ARG A 79 -2.82 31.62 15.16
C ARG A 79 -3.03 30.11 15.18
N MET A 80 -1.95 29.37 15.45
CA MET A 80 -1.98 27.92 15.58
C MET A 80 -2.97 27.49 16.66
N GLN A 81 -3.74 26.44 16.37
CA GLN A 81 -4.80 25.94 17.26
C GLN A 81 -4.36 24.74 18.10
N GLY A 82 -3.39 23.96 17.61
CA GLY A 82 -2.69 22.92 18.34
C GLY A 82 -1.34 23.42 18.90
N PRO A 83 -0.32 22.55 18.99
CA PRO A 83 -0.37 21.10 18.78
C PRO A 83 -0.98 20.35 19.97
N VAL A 84 -1.41 19.11 19.75
CA VAL A 84 -1.91 18.18 20.77
C VAL A 84 -1.11 16.87 20.72
N GLU A 85 -1.11 16.10 21.81
CA GLU A 85 -0.37 14.82 21.87
C GLU A 85 -1.09 13.68 21.13
N GLU A 86 -2.42 13.71 21.14
CA GLU A 86 -3.28 12.75 20.45
C GLU A 86 -4.36 13.51 19.69
N TRP A 87 -4.59 13.15 18.43
CA TRP A 87 -5.60 13.79 17.61
C TRP A 87 -6.46 12.75 16.88
N GLY A 88 -7.76 12.98 16.73
CA GLY A 88 -8.66 12.06 16.05
C GLY A 88 -9.97 12.68 15.60
N ARG A 89 -10.42 12.29 14.40
CA ARG A 89 -11.77 12.58 13.89
C ARG A 89 -12.69 11.42 14.29
N ALA A 90 -13.83 11.71 14.90
CA ALA A 90 -14.86 10.76 15.35
C ALA A 90 -14.38 9.49 16.14
N PRO A 91 -14.65 9.37 17.46
CA PRO A 91 -15.03 10.48 18.33
C PRO A 91 -13.99 11.59 18.18
N ASN A 92 -14.44 12.85 18.27
CA ASN A 92 -13.51 13.97 18.15
C ASN A 92 -12.59 13.97 19.37
N ILE A 93 -11.33 13.60 19.16
CA ILE A 93 -10.26 13.75 20.14
C ILE A 93 -9.50 14.99 19.68
N ASN A 94 -9.81 16.12 20.31
CA ASN A 94 -9.42 17.46 19.87
C ASN A 94 -10.07 17.87 18.53
N THR A 95 -10.92 18.91 18.57
CA THR A 95 -11.72 19.39 17.44
C THR A 95 -10.97 20.35 16.51
N GLY A 96 -10.60 19.87 15.33
CA GLY A 96 -10.21 20.74 14.20
C GLY A 96 -8.80 21.33 14.25
N GLN A 97 -8.02 21.15 15.32
CA GLN A 97 -6.68 21.74 15.46
C GLN A 97 -5.75 21.27 14.33
N ALA A 98 -5.57 19.96 14.14
CA ALA A 98 -4.71 19.45 13.08
C ALA A 98 -5.25 19.81 11.69
N GLN A 99 -6.57 19.85 11.52
CA GLN A 99 -7.21 20.19 10.25
C GLN A 99 -6.89 21.62 9.81
N ASN A 100 -7.04 22.58 10.71
CA ASN A 100 -6.80 23.98 10.43
C ASN A 100 -5.30 24.29 10.35
N ASP A 101 -4.50 23.72 11.25
CA ASP A 101 -3.06 23.93 11.28
C ASP A 101 -2.35 23.29 10.08
N ALA A 102 -2.77 22.10 9.63
CA ALA A 102 -2.21 21.47 8.42
C ALA A 102 -2.48 22.32 7.18
N LYS A 103 -3.70 22.86 7.07
CA LYS A 103 -4.08 23.76 5.98
C LYS A 103 -3.28 25.06 6.03
N ALA A 104 -3.11 25.64 7.22
CA ALA A 104 -2.32 26.85 7.39
C ALA A 104 -0.83 26.63 7.11
N ALA A 105 -0.25 25.52 7.54
CA ALA A 105 1.13 25.16 7.23
C ALA A 105 1.35 25.05 5.72
N TYR A 106 0.47 24.31 5.02
CA TYR A 106 0.55 24.14 3.58
C TYR A 106 0.35 25.46 2.81
N GLN A 107 -0.67 26.24 3.14
CA GLN A 107 -0.95 27.49 2.44
C GLN A 107 0.13 28.56 2.70
N ASN A 108 0.68 28.63 3.91
CA ASN A 108 1.84 29.50 4.17
C ASN A 108 3.10 29.00 3.45
N ALA A 109 3.32 27.69 3.35
CA ALA A 109 4.42 27.14 2.55
C ALA A 109 4.29 27.50 1.06
N LEU A 110 3.07 27.46 0.50
CA LEU A 110 2.79 27.95 -0.85
C LEU A 110 3.04 29.45 -0.98
N MET A 111 2.54 30.26 -0.04
CA MET A 111 2.78 31.70 -0.04
C MET A 111 4.28 32.03 -0.02
N TRP A 112 5.07 31.33 0.79
CA TRP A 112 6.53 31.40 0.77
C TRP A 112 7.09 31.02 -0.61
N ALA A 113 6.76 29.83 -1.08
CA ALA A 113 7.29 29.28 -2.32
C ALA A 113 6.91 30.14 -3.53
N ILE A 114 5.83 30.91 -3.49
CA ILE A 114 5.39 31.77 -4.59
C ILE A 114 5.97 33.19 -4.46
N THR A 115 5.95 33.77 -3.26
CA THR A 115 6.23 35.21 -3.07
C THR A 115 7.63 35.52 -2.56
N GLY A 116 8.34 34.53 -2.00
CA GLY A 116 9.63 34.73 -1.34
C GLY A 116 9.55 35.53 -0.03
N LYS A 117 8.35 35.78 0.51
CA LYS A 117 8.16 36.54 1.75
C LYS A 117 8.43 35.64 2.96
N GLN A 118 9.57 35.87 3.62
CA GLN A 118 10.06 35.09 4.76
C GLN A 118 9.03 34.86 5.90
N PRO A 119 8.15 35.82 6.27
CA PRO A 119 7.17 35.56 7.33
C PRO A 119 6.26 34.35 7.08
N HIS A 120 5.93 34.04 5.83
CA HIS A 120 5.13 32.85 5.51
C HIS A 120 5.92 31.55 5.71
N ALA A 121 7.22 31.53 5.37
CA ALA A 121 8.09 30.39 5.69
C ALA A 121 8.15 30.18 7.20
N ASN A 122 8.39 31.25 7.96
CA ASN A 122 8.46 31.20 9.42
C ASN A 122 7.19 30.63 10.04
N LYS A 123 6.00 31.06 9.56
CA LYS A 123 4.71 30.54 10.04
C LYS A 123 4.54 29.05 9.73
N SER A 124 4.91 28.61 8.53
CA SER A 124 4.82 27.19 8.18
C SER A 124 5.77 26.33 9.02
N ILE A 125 7.02 26.77 9.18
CA ILE A 125 8.05 26.12 10.01
C ILE A 125 7.61 26.06 11.48
N GLU A 126 7.06 27.14 12.03
CA GLU A 126 6.52 27.20 13.40
C GLU A 126 5.51 26.07 13.63
N ILE A 127 4.52 25.95 12.74
CA ILE A 127 3.47 24.94 12.86
C ILE A 127 4.07 23.53 12.72
N LEU A 128 4.91 23.30 11.70
CA LEU A 128 5.53 21.99 11.45
C LEU A 128 6.37 21.52 12.65
N ASN A 129 7.22 22.39 13.19
CA ASN A 129 8.08 22.08 14.33
C ASN A 129 7.26 21.81 15.60
N ALA A 130 6.19 22.58 15.83
CA ALA A 130 5.31 22.40 16.99
C ALA A 130 4.60 21.04 16.95
N TRP A 131 4.00 20.68 15.82
CA TRP A 131 3.34 19.38 15.65
C TRP A 131 4.33 18.22 15.67
N ALA A 132 5.49 18.37 15.01
CA ALA A 132 6.54 17.34 15.01
C ALA A 132 7.04 17.00 16.41
N LYS A 133 7.12 18.01 17.29
CA LYS A 133 7.57 17.84 18.68
C LYS A 133 6.52 17.16 19.57
N LYS A 134 5.24 17.51 19.42
CA LYS A 134 4.21 17.16 20.41
C LYS A 134 3.34 15.96 20.02
N LEU A 135 2.95 15.82 18.75
CA LEU A 135 2.03 14.74 18.34
C LEU A 135 2.69 13.37 18.53
N LYS A 136 1.97 12.45 19.16
CA LYS A 136 2.40 11.07 19.42
C LYS A 136 1.64 10.05 18.59
N LYS A 137 0.36 10.26 18.32
CA LYS A 137 -0.47 9.36 17.51
C LYS A 137 -1.73 10.04 16.97
N VAL A 138 -2.21 9.53 15.84
CA VAL A 138 -3.56 9.81 15.34
C VAL A 138 -4.47 8.63 15.68
N SER A 139 -5.59 8.92 16.34
CA SER A 139 -6.51 7.93 16.91
C SER A 139 -7.95 8.15 16.43
N GLY A 140 -8.89 7.38 16.98
CA GLY A 140 -10.32 7.47 16.67
C GLY A 140 -10.73 6.55 15.53
N ILE A 141 -12.05 6.36 15.36
CA ILE A 141 -12.56 5.47 14.32
C ILE A 141 -12.33 6.08 12.93
N ASP A 142 -12.34 7.41 12.79
CA ASP A 142 -11.94 8.08 11.54
C ASP A 142 -10.46 8.45 11.52
N GLY A 143 -9.62 7.92 12.43
CA GLY A 143 -8.20 8.22 12.49
C GLY A 143 -7.44 7.94 11.18
N VAL A 144 -7.83 6.91 10.43
CA VAL A 144 -7.23 6.60 9.12
C VAL A 144 -7.52 7.70 8.10
N LEU A 145 -8.79 8.15 8.03
CA LEU A 145 -9.18 9.26 7.16
C LEU A 145 -8.48 10.54 7.63
N ALA A 146 -8.46 10.82 8.93
CA ALA A 146 -7.86 12.00 9.51
C ALA A 146 -6.34 12.08 9.22
N SER A 147 -5.58 11.02 9.49
CA SER A 147 -4.15 10.93 9.14
C SER A 147 -3.94 11.02 7.62
N GLY A 148 -4.83 10.39 6.85
CA GLY A 148 -4.82 10.42 5.38
C GLY A 148 -5.11 11.79 4.75
N LEU A 149 -5.77 12.71 5.45
CA LEU A 149 -6.11 14.04 4.94
C LEU A 149 -5.14 15.11 5.46
N GLN A 150 -4.96 15.16 6.78
CA GLN A 150 -4.12 16.16 7.44
C GLN A 150 -2.63 15.87 7.26
N GLY A 151 -2.24 14.60 7.37
CA GLY A 151 -0.85 14.19 7.15
C GLY A 151 -0.35 14.61 5.76
N PHE A 152 -1.17 14.45 4.72
CA PHE A 152 -0.80 14.85 3.36
C PHE A 152 -0.51 16.35 3.24
N GLN A 153 -1.30 17.21 3.88
CA GLN A 153 -1.07 18.66 3.88
C GLN A 153 0.20 19.03 4.62
N PHE A 154 0.44 18.45 5.80
CA PHE A 154 1.67 18.67 6.56
C PHE A 154 2.92 18.24 5.79
N VAL A 155 2.91 17.07 5.16
CA VAL A 155 4.07 16.57 4.41
C VAL A 155 4.35 17.44 3.20
N ASN A 156 3.32 17.91 2.48
CA ASN A 156 3.50 18.87 1.38
C ASN A 156 4.03 20.23 1.86
N ALA A 157 3.61 20.70 3.04
CA ALA A 157 4.16 21.91 3.65
C ALA A 157 5.65 21.73 3.97
N ALA A 158 6.01 20.62 4.62
CA ALA A 158 7.37 20.26 4.99
C ALA A 158 8.30 20.15 3.77
N GLU A 159 7.85 19.48 2.72
CA GLU A 159 8.56 19.37 1.44
C GLU A 159 8.88 20.75 0.86
N LEU A 160 7.87 21.63 0.75
CA LEU A 160 8.05 22.97 0.21
C LEU A 160 9.07 23.76 1.03
N VAL A 161 8.92 23.84 2.35
CA VAL A 161 9.86 24.65 3.16
C VAL A 161 11.27 24.07 3.17
N ARG A 162 11.44 22.74 3.18
CA ARG A 162 12.76 22.11 3.20
C ARG A 162 13.54 22.37 1.91
N TYR A 163 12.89 22.24 0.76
CA TYR A 163 13.56 22.26 -0.54
C TYR A 163 13.43 23.58 -1.32
N THR A 164 13.02 24.67 -0.65
CA THR A 164 12.94 26.01 -1.28
C THR A 164 13.72 27.09 -0.52
N ASN A 165 14.79 26.71 0.19
CA ASN A 165 15.68 27.62 0.94
C ASN A 165 14.94 28.53 1.94
N SER A 166 13.95 27.98 2.64
CA SER A 166 13.13 28.72 3.61
C SER A 166 13.86 29.14 4.89
N GLY A 167 15.05 28.60 5.13
CA GLY A 167 15.76 28.69 6.41
C GLY A 167 15.38 27.61 7.42
N TRP A 168 14.53 26.63 7.07
CA TRP A 168 14.28 25.47 7.92
C TRP A 168 15.54 24.61 8.07
N THR A 169 15.94 24.33 9.30
CA THR A 169 17.20 23.61 9.54
C THR A 169 17.02 22.11 9.28
N GLU A 170 18.09 21.46 8.81
CA GLU A 170 18.04 20.02 8.54
C GLU A 170 17.79 19.19 9.81
N VAL A 171 18.23 19.67 10.98
CA VAL A 171 17.94 19.03 12.28
C VAL A 171 16.44 19.05 12.60
N GLU A 172 15.76 20.15 12.29
CA GLU A 172 14.31 20.25 12.45
C GLU A 172 13.56 19.42 11.40
N ALA A 173 14.03 19.43 10.15
CA ALA A 173 13.47 18.60 9.08
C ALA A 173 13.55 17.11 9.41
N LYS A 174 14.69 16.62 9.90
CA LYS A 174 14.86 15.22 10.36
C LYS A 174 13.95 14.86 11.55
N ARG A 175 13.68 15.82 12.45
CA ARG A 175 12.70 15.62 13.52
C ARG A 175 11.28 15.50 12.97
N CYS A 176 10.95 16.27 11.94
CA CYS A 176 9.68 16.19 11.24
C CYS A 176 9.51 14.86 10.50
N GLU A 177 10.53 14.38 9.78
CA GLU A 177 10.55 13.02 9.19
C GLU A 177 10.21 11.94 10.23
N ALA A 178 10.90 11.98 11.38
CA ALA A 178 10.66 11.03 12.46
C ALA A 178 9.22 11.12 13.00
N SER A 179 8.66 12.34 13.10
CA SER A 179 7.26 12.52 13.51
C SER A 179 6.29 11.90 12.49
N PHE A 180 6.51 12.05 11.18
CA PHE A 180 5.67 11.41 10.17
C PHE A 180 5.70 9.87 10.29
N LYS A 181 6.88 9.28 10.49
CA LYS A 181 7.01 7.83 10.66
C LYS A 181 6.40 7.32 11.98
N ASN A 182 6.49 8.09 13.06
CA ASN A 182 6.11 7.63 14.40
C ASN A 182 4.69 7.99 14.83
N ALA A 183 4.14 9.12 14.36
CA ALA A 183 2.85 9.63 14.81
C ALA A 183 1.73 9.53 13.75
N TRP A 184 2.07 9.62 12.47
CA TRP A 184 1.09 9.67 11.38
C TRP A 184 0.96 8.34 10.63
N LEU A 185 2.10 7.77 10.21
CA LEU A 185 2.16 6.54 9.42
C LEU A 185 1.51 5.32 10.10
N PRO A 186 1.68 5.06 11.42
CA PRO A 186 1.14 3.85 12.04
C PRO A 186 -0.38 3.71 11.91
N THR A 187 -1.11 4.83 11.91
CA THR A 187 -2.56 4.86 11.76
C THR A 187 -3.01 4.47 10.34
N ILE A 188 -2.18 4.69 9.32
CA ILE A 188 -2.50 4.45 7.91
C ILE A 188 -1.70 3.29 7.29
N GLU A 189 -0.81 2.65 8.06
CA GLU A 189 0.11 1.60 7.61
C GLU A 189 -0.61 0.49 6.83
N HIS A 190 -1.79 0.09 7.31
CA HIS A 190 -2.60 -1.00 6.76
C HIS A 190 -3.86 -0.54 6.03
N TYR A 191 -3.93 0.75 5.68
CA TYR A 191 -5.10 1.37 5.08
C TYR A 191 -6.38 1.12 5.93
N ALA A 192 -7.54 1.32 5.32
CA ALA A 192 -8.86 1.21 5.94
C ALA A 192 -9.68 0.04 5.37
N TYR A 193 -9.20 -1.21 5.48
CA TYR A 193 -9.88 -2.39 4.90
C TYR A 193 -11.25 -2.72 5.53
N PHE A 194 -11.72 -1.90 6.47
CA PHE A 194 -13.05 -1.93 7.08
C PHE A 194 -14.02 -0.87 6.51
N ALA A 195 -13.55 0.00 5.63
CA ALA A 195 -14.23 1.22 5.22
C ALA A 195 -14.40 1.30 3.69
N ASN A 196 -15.08 2.37 3.27
CA ASN A 196 -15.26 2.70 1.87
C ASN A 196 -13.94 3.21 1.25
N GLY A 197 -13.84 3.14 -0.09
CA GLY A 197 -12.59 3.40 -0.82
C GLY A 197 -11.97 4.77 -0.55
N ASN A 198 -12.77 5.80 -0.28
CA ASN A 198 -12.25 7.15 -0.01
C ASN A 198 -11.30 7.23 1.21
N TRP A 199 -11.47 6.38 2.21
CA TRP A 199 -10.59 6.32 3.38
C TRP A 199 -9.22 5.75 3.02
N GLU A 200 -9.22 4.75 2.15
CA GLU A 200 -8.01 4.09 1.70
C GLU A 200 -7.24 4.94 0.70
N THR A 201 -7.92 5.70 -0.16
CA THR A 201 -7.26 6.71 -1.01
C THR A 201 -6.65 7.85 -0.19
N ALA A 202 -7.25 8.21 0.96
CA ALA A 202 -6.66 9.16 1.91
C ALA A 202 -5.37 8.61 2.52
N ALA A 203 -5.41 7.37 3.02
CA ALA A 203 -4.21 6.69 3.52
C ALA A 203 -3.12 6.57 2.43
N LEU A 204 -3.50 6.24 1.19
CA LEU A 204 -2.59 6.08 0.07
C LEU A 204 -1.82 7.36 -0.27
N GLN A 205 -2.49 8.50 -0.44
CA GLN A 205 -1.80 9.76 -0.77
C GLN A 205 -0.80 10.17 0.32
N THR A 206 -1.16 10.02 1.61
CA THR A 206 -0.28 10.40 2.72
C THR A 206 0.89 9.43 2.82
N LYS A 207 0.64 8.12 2.73
CA LYS A 207 1.70 7.09 2.81
C LYS A 207 2.73 7.30 1.70
N MET A 208 2.27 7.58 0.47
CA MET A 208 3.16 7.87 -0.66
C MET A 208 3.94 9.18 -0.47
N ALA A 209 3.31 10.23 0.05
CA ALA A 209 4.00 11.50 0.33
C ALA A 209 5.05 11.36 1.44
N ILE A 210 4.73 10.64 2.53
CA ILE A 210 5.69 10.32 3.60
C ILE A 210 6.86 9.52 3.04
N ALA A 211 6.60 8.57 2.15
CA ALA A 211 7.66 7.76 1.54
C ALA A 211 8.67 8.63 0.78
N VAL A 212 8.19 9.54 -0.07
CA VAL A 212 9.06 10.46 -0.80
C VAL A 212 9.78 11.41 0.16
N PHE A 213 9.07 12.15 1.03
CA PHE A 213 9.67 13.13 1.95
C PHE A 213 10.74 12.53 2.89
N CYS A 214 10.58 11.26 3.27
CA CYS A 214 11.49 10.55 4.15
C CYS A 214 12.52 9.66 3.41
N ASP A 215 12.66 9.81 2.09
CA ASP A 215 13.55 9.00 1.24
C ASP A 215 13.37 7.47 1.39
N ASP A 216 12.14 7.00 1.61
CA ASP A 216 11.80 5.61 1.90
C ASP A 216 11.31 4.85 0.65
N SER A 217 12.25 4.27 -0.10
CA SER A 217 11.94 3.61 -1.37
C SER A 217 11.10 2.33 -1.24
N GLU A 218 11.21 1.61 -0.12
CA GLU A 218 10.39 0.42 0.16
C GLU A 218 8.93 0.82 0.41
N LEU A 219 8.71 1.85 1.22
CA LEU A 219 7.38 2.38 1.49
C LEU A 219 6.70 2.93 0.23
N PHE A 220 7.48 3.58 -0.65
CA PHE A 220 6.98 4.09 -1.93
C PHE A 220 6.59 2.95 -2.87
N GLU A 221 7.46 1.95 -3.03
CA GLU A 221 7.17 0.76 -3.82
C GLU A 221 5.91 0.04 -3.30
N GLU A 222 5.76 -0.10 -1.98
CA GLU A 222 4.56 -0.67 -1.36
C GLU A 222 3.31 0.13 -1.71
N ALA A 223 3.37 1.47 -1.63
CA ALA A 223 2.25 2.36 -1.94
C ALA A 223 1.85 2.32 -3.44
N ILE A 224 2.82 2.31 -4.36
CA ILE A 224 2.54 2.15 -5.80
C ILE A 224 1.95 0.77 -6.06
N ARG A 225 2.50 -0.30 -5.47
CA ARG A 225 1.97 -1.67 -5.62
C ARG A 225 0.55 -1.79 -5.08
N TYR A 226 0.25 -1.18 -3.94
CA TYR A 226 -1.12 -1.09 -3.44
C TYR A 226 -2.03 -0.34 -4.41
N SER A 227 -1.56 0.75 -5.02
CA SER A 227 -2.37 1.53 -5.97
C SER A 227 -2.91 0.69 -7.12
N VAL A 228 -2.12 -0.26 -7.63
CA VAL A 228 -2.47 -1.06 -8.82
C VAL A 228 -2.92 -2.49 -8.51
N ASN A 229 -2.58 -3.02 -7.34
CA ASN A 229 -2.80 -4.41 -6.96
C ASN A 229 -3.20 -4.59 -5.48
N GLY A 230 -3.59 -3.52 -4.81
CA GLY A 230 -4.08 -3.55 -3.43
C GLY A 230 -5.43 -4.23 -3.32
N CYS A 231 -5.62 -4.99 -2.24
CA CYS A 231 -6.81 -5.81 -2.01
C CYS A 231 -7.98 -5.07 -1.36
N GLY A 232 -7.77 -3.82 -0.95
CA GLY A 232 -8.79 -2.94 -0.38
C GLY A 232 -9.51 -2.09 -1.43
N ASN A 233 -10.54 -1.37 -1.02
CA ASN A 233 -11.41 -0.55 -1.87
C ASN A 233 -10.71 0.71 -2.43
N GLY A 234 -9.57 1.14 -1.87
CA GLY A 234 -8.87 2.35 -2.31
C GLY A 234 -7.86 2.19 -3.44
N SER A 235 -7.54 0.95 -3.84
CA SER A 235 -6.71 0.73 -5.03
C SER A 235 -7.47 1.15 -6.29
N ILE A 236 -6.77 1.57 -7.34
CA ILE A 236 -7.37 2.01 -8.61
C ILE A 236 -8.43 1.01 -9.13
N PRO A 237 -8.18 -0.32 -9.22
CA PRO A 237 -9.18 -1.26 -9.72
C PRO A 237 -10.40 -1.43 -8.81
N ASN A 238 -10.30 -1.14 -7.52
CA ASN A 238 -11.40 -1.31 -6.56
C ASN A 238 -12.12 0.02 -6.23
N MET A 239 -11.47 1.16 -6.43
CA MET A 239 -12.08 2.48 -6.33
C MET A 239 -12.88 2.80 -7.60
N ILE A 240 -12.41 2.36 -8.77
CA ILE A 240 -13.05 2.53 -10.09
C ILE A 240 -13.37 1.13 -10.65
N VAL A 241 -14.40 0.54 -10.07
CA VAL A 241 -14.75 -0.89 -10.13
C VAL A 241 -15.02 -1.41 -11.54
N TYR A 242 -15.54 -0.55 -12.44
CA TYR A 242 -15.89 -0.95 -13.79
C TYR A 242 -15.15 -0.11 -14.84
N SER A 243 -14.96 -0.70 -16.02
CA SER A 243 -14.33 -0.02 -17.17
C SER A 243 -15.13 1.18 -17.66
N SER A 244 -16.41 1.31 -17.28
CA SER A 244 -17.25 2.49 -17.52
C SER A 244 -16.77 3.73 -16.76
N GLY A 245 -15.95 3.58 -15.71
CA GLY A 245 -15.59 4.66 -14.80
C GLY A 245 -16.44 4.71 -13.53
N GLN A 246 -17.42 3.82 -13.36
CA GLN A 246 -18.22 3.78 -12.13
C GLN A 246 -17.31 3.59 -10.91
N CYS A 247 -17.48 4.49 -9.93
CA CYS A 247 -16.71 4.48 -8.70
C CYS A 247 -17.42 3.63 -7.63
N GLN A 248 -16.65 3.11 -6.68
CA GLN A 248 -17.17 2.36 -5.53
C GLN A 248 -18.20 3.20 -4.74
N GLU A 249 -17.93 4.48 -4.52
CA GLU A 249 -18.77 5.36 -3.70
C GLU A 249 -20.06 5.85 -4.40
N THR A 250 -20.25 5.54 -5.68
CA THR A 250 -21.29 6.14 -6.54
C THR A 250 -22.72 5.94 -6.01
N THR A 251 -22.98 4.86 -5.27
CA THR A 251 -24.30 4.58 -4.67
C THR A 251 -24.52 5.30 -3.33
N ARG A 252 -23.48 5.88 -2.73
CA ARG A 252 -23.57 6.55 -1.43
C ARG A 252 -23.89 8.03 -1.60
N ALA A 253 -22.97 8.78 -2.21
CA ALA A 253 -23.18 10.17 -2.63
C ALA A 253 -22.08 10.62 -3.59
N GLN A 254 -22.37 11.59 -4.45
CA GLN A 254 -21.41 12.07 -5.45
C GLN A 254 -20.20 12.76 -4.81
N HIS A 255 -20.39 13.48 -3.69
CA HIS A 255 -19.27 14.10 -2.99
C HIS A 255 -18.27 13.07 -2.42
N TYR A 256 -18.72 11.86 -2.08
CA TYR A 256 -17.82 10.80 -1.64
C TYR A 256 -17.06 10.12 -2.78
N ALA A 257 -17.69 9.99 -3.95
CA ALA A 257 -16.99 9.57 -5.16
C ALA A 257 -15.92 10.59 -5.54
N GLN A 258 -16.25 11.88 -5.52
CA GLN A 258 -15.31 12.98 -5.69
C GLN A 258 -14.18 12.95 -4.67
N LEU A 259 -14.49 12.70 -3.39
CA LEU A 259 -13.47 12.54 -2.35
C LEU A 259 -12.47 11.44 -2.73
N GLY A 260 -12.94 10.21 -2.96
CA GLY A 260 -12.01 9.11 -3.23
C GLY A 260 -11.14 9.32 -4.47
N ILE A 261 -11.72 9.75 -5.61
CA ILE A 261 -10.93 9.94 -6.83
C ILE A 261 -10.02 11.18 -6.77
N GLY A 262 -10.44 12.23 -6.04
CA GLY A 262 -9.65 13.43 -5.82
C GLY A 262 -8.40 13.16 -4.97
N LEU A 263 -8.49 12.30 -3.96
CA LEU A 263 -7.33 11.88 -3.16
C LEU A 263 -6.45 10.89 -3.94
N LEU A 264 -7.06 10.01 -4.75
CA LEU A 264 -6.32 9.11 -5.63
C LEU A 264 -5.47 9.87 -6.66
N THR A 265 -5.96 10.99 -7.21
CA THR A 265 -5.16 11.83 -8.11
C THR A 265 -4.08 12.62 -7.39
N CYS A 266 -4.23 12.93 -6.10
CA CYS A 266 -3.11 13.46 -5.32
C CYS A 266 -1.96 12.44 -5.26
N ALA A 267 -2.27 11.16 -4.97
CA ALA A 267 -1.27 10.08 -5.00
C ALA A 267 -0.67 9.90 -6.40
N ALA A 268 -1.50 9.93 -7.46
CA ALA A 268 -1.01 9.83 -8.83
C ALA A 268 -0.09 11.00 -9.23
N GLU A 269 -0.32 12.21 -8.71
CA GLU A 269 0.59 13.34 -8.94
C GLU A 269 1.93 13.15 -8.23
N VAL A 270 1.92 12.71 -6.96
CA VAL A 270 3.18 12.37 -6.25
C VAL A 270 3.97 11.30 -7.03
N ALA A 271 3.30 10.23 -7.47
CA ALA A 271 3.93 9.21 -8.30
C ALA A 271 4.46 9.77 -9.62
N TRP A 272 3.69 10.66 -10.26
CA TRP A 272 4.10 11.32 -11.50
C TRP A 272 5.39 12.10 -11.31
N GLN A 273 5.55 12.88 -10.23
CA GLN A 273 6.77 13.64 -10.00
C GLN A 273 8.01 12.74 -9.84
N GLN A 274 7.82 11.48 -9.44
CA GLN A 274 8.88 10.46 -9.37
C GLN A 274 9.03 9.66 -10.67
N GLY A 275 8.35 10.08 -11.74
CA GLY A 275 8.39 9.44 -13.06
C GLY A 275 7.61 8.12 -13.15
N VAL A 276 6.59 7.92 -12.31
CA VAL A 276 5.72 6.74 -12.30
C VAL A 276 4.30 7.10 -12.75
N ASP A 277 3.85 6.57 -13.90
CA ASP A 277 2.60 6.96 -14.55
C ASP A 277 1.36 6.20 -14.03
N LEU A 278 0.92 6.53 -12.82
CA LEU A 278 -0.34 6.02 -12.28
C LEU A 278 -1.58 6.57 -13.00
N TYR A 279 -1.51 7.77 -13.58
CA TYR A 279 -2.60 8.35 -14.38
C TYR A 279 -2.92 7.47 -15.60
N GLY A 280 -1.89 7.04 -16.34
CA GLY A 280 -2.02 6.20 -17.52
C GLY A 280 -2.41 4.74 -17.24
N TRP A 281 -2.38 4.31 -15.98
CA TRP A 281 -2.57 2.91 -15.62
C TRP A 281 -3.93 2.35 -16.07
N ASN A 282 -3.89 1.13 -16.61
CA ASN A 282 -5.05 0.35 -17.09
C ASN A 282 -6.00 1.15 -18.01
N ASN A 283 -5.40 1.77 -19.04
CA ASN A 283 -6.07 2.58 -20.04
C ASN A 283 -6.79 3.78 -19.40
N ASN A 284 -6.01 4.64 -18.74
CA ASN A 284 -6.45 5.87 -18.07
C ASN A 284 -7.63 5.64 -17.12
N ARG A 285 -7.55 4.61 -16.27
CA ARG A 285 -8.68 4.22 -15.40
C ARG A 285 -9.14 5.36 -14.51
N ILE A 286 -8.20 6.17 -14.01
CA ILE A 286 -8.49 7.37 -13.21
C ILE A 286 -9.31 8.38 -14.01
N LEU A 287 -8.92 8.69 -15.26
CA LEU A 287 -9.68 9.61 -16.12
C LEU A 287 -11.11 9.12 -16.34
N LYS A 288 -11.31 7.82 -16.57
CA LYS A 288 -12.66 7.26 -16.75
C LYS A 288 -13.54 7.49 -15.52
N GLY A 289 -12.96 7.39 -14.32
CA GLY A 289 -13.65 7.75 -13.08
C GLY A 289 -14.10 9.21 -13.05
N TYR A 290 -13.21 10.13 -13.42
CA TYR A 290 -13.51 11.56 -13.52
C TYR A 290 -14.59 11.87 -14.56
N GLU A 291 -14.46 11.32 -15.77
CA GLU A 291 -15.43 11.55 -16.84
C GLU A 291 -16.80 10.97 -16.47
N TYR A 292 -16.85 9.82 -15.80
CA TYR A 292 -18.10 9.25 -15.30
C TYR A 292 -18.82 10.17 -14.32
N ILE A 293 -18.11 10.64 -13.27
CA ILE A 293 -18.75 11.48 -12.25
C ILE A 293 -19.05 12.89 -12.76
N ALA A 294 -18.21 13.44 -13.65
CA ALA A 294 -18.43 14.74 -14.28
C ALA A 294 -19.67 14.70 -15.17
N ARG A 295 -19.76 13.70 -16.05
CA ARG A 295 -20.92 13.47 -16.91
C ARG A 295 -22.21 13.36 -16.10
N PHE A 296 -22.22 12.54 -15.06
CA PHE A 296 -23.38 12.41 -14.18
C PHE A 296 -23.72 13.73 -13.47
N GLY A 297 -22.71 14.42 -12.94
CA GLY A 297 -22.89 15.70 -12.27
C GLY A 297 -23.43 16.80 -13.18
N LEU A 298 -23.07 16.79 -14.47
CA LEU A 298 -23.54 17.74 -15.49
C LEU A 298 -24.99 17.48 -15.94
N GLY A 299 -25.67 16.50 -15.35
CA GLY A 299 -27.08 16.19 -15.62
C GLY A 299 -27.29 15.08 -16.64
N GLU A 300 -26.23 14.52 -17.21
CA GLU A 300 -26.34 13.37 -18.11
C GLU A 300 -26.47 12.04 -17.35
N GLU A 301 -27.03 11.03 -18.03
CA GLU A 301 -27.11 9.67 -17.51
C GLU A 301 -25.84 8.86 -17.81
N VAL A 302 -25.53 7.93 -16.91
CA VAL A 302 -24.32 7.09 -16.97
C VAL A 302 -24.68 5.62 -16.68
N PRO A 303 -23.97 4.65 -17.29
CA PRO A 303 -24.28 3.25 -17.08
C PRO A 303 -23.93 2.82 -15.65
N TYR A 304 -24.95 2.35 -14.92
CA TYR A 304 -24.80 1.80 -13.58
C TYR A 304 -24.88 0.28 -13.59
N ARG A 305 -24.02 -0.36 -12.80
CA ARG A 305 -24.06 -1.79 -12.51
C ARG A 305 -23.94 -2.02 -11.01
N HIS A 306 -24.77 -2.91 -10.47
CA HIS A 306 -24.62 -3.36 -9.09
C HIS A 306 -23.23 -3.95 -8.87
N TYR A 307 -22.64 -3.64 -7.72
CA TYR A 307 -21.40 -4.24 -7.27
C TYR A 307 -21.53 -4.58 -5.78
N LEU A 308 -20.67 -5.47 -5.30
CA LEU A 308 -20.44 -5.70 -3.89
C LEU A 308 -18.97 -5.44 -3.64
N ASP A 309 -18.67 -4.58 -2.67
CA ASP A 309 -17.31 -4.16 -2.39
C ASP A 309 -16.46 -5.29 -1.79
N ARG A 310 -15.14 -5.07 -1.69
CA ARG A 310 -14.19 -6.06 -1.18
C ARG A 310 -14.41 -6.44 0.29
N THR A 311 -15.06 -5.55 1.06
CA THR A 311 -15.46 -5.83 2.45
C THR A 311 -16.76 -6.63 2.54
N GLY A 312 -17.51 -6.66 1.43
CA GLY A 312 -18.91 -7.03 1.24
C GLY A 312 -19.90 -6.29 2.13
N LYS A 313 -19.53 -5.16 2.73
CA LYS A 313 -20.44 -4.31 3.52
C LYS A 313 -21.30 -3.42 2.63
N TYR A 314 -20.78 -2.99 1.48
CA TYR A 314 -21.36 -1.94 0.65
C TYR A 314 -21.71 -2.49 -0.73
N GLY A 315 -22.96 -2.28 -1.13
CA GLY A 315 -23.50 -2.74 -2.40
C GLY A 315 -24.54 -3.86 -2.24
N PHE A 316 -25.02 -4.37 -3.37
CA PHE A 316 -26.09 -5.37 -3.38
C PHE A 316 -25.62 -6.71 -2.79
N GLY A 317 -26.41 -7.28 -1.86
CA GLY A 317 -26.05 -8.50 -1.13
C GLY A 317 -25.11 -8.27 0.07
N GLY A 318 -24.70 -7.03 0.33
CA GLY A 318 -23.93 -6.67 1.51
C GLY A 318 -24.78 -6.32 2.73
N ARG A 319 -24.12 -6.07 3.87
CA ARG A 319 -24.78 -5.64 5.13
C ARG A 319 -25.67 -4.40 4.94
N ASN A 320 -25.28 -3.50 4.04
CA ASN A 320 -26.05 -2.33 3.66
C ASN A 320 -26.66 -2.53 2.26
N ASN A 321 -27.79 -3.24 2.18
CA ASN A 321 -28.43 -3.65 0.92
C ASN A 321 -29.23 -2.54 0.21
N HIS A 322 -29.34 -1.33 0.79
CA HIS A 322 -30.08 -0.19 0.21
C HIS A 322 -29.37 0.49 -0.97
N TYR A 323 -28.15 0.06 -1.34
CA TYR A 323 -27.39 0.62 -2.46
C TYR A 323 -27.81 -0.02 -3.80
N THR A 324 -29.01 0.34 -4.26
CA THR A 324 -29.61 -0.25 -5.46
C THR A 324 -29.44 0.60 -6.72
N GLU A 325 -29.19 1.90 -6.59
CA GLU A 325 -29.02 2.82 -7.72
C GLU A 325 -27.92 3.86 -7.47
N ILE A 326 -27.57 4.62 -8.51
CA ILE A 326 -26.66 5.75 -8.39
C ILE A 326 -27.28 6.85 -7.50
N SER A 327 -26.54 7.33 -6.51
CA SER A 327 -27.05 8.34 -5.58
C SER A 327 -27.09 9.72 -6.24
N LYS A 328 -28.23 10.41 -6.16
CA LYS A 328 -28.38 11.81 -6.60
C LYS A 328 -27.90 12.82 -5.57
N ILE A 329 -27.49 12.38 -4.36
CA ILE A 329 -26.98 13.27 -3.32
C ILE A 329 -25.71 13.97 -3.81
N SER A 330 -25.71 15.30 -3.76
CA SER A 330 -24.64 16.17 -4.27
C SER A 330 -24.39 16.06 -5.78
N ARG A 331 -25.38 15.59 -6.58
CA ARG A 331 -25.28 15.67 -8.04
C ARG A 331 -25.17 17.14 -8.46
N GLY A 332 -24.18 17.46 -9.29
CA GLY A 332 -23.90 18.83 -9.75
C GLY A 332 -23.06 19.68 -8.79
N ASP A 333 -22.81 19.22 -7.56
CA ASP A 333 -21.90 19.91 -6.63
C ASP A 333 -20.45 19.48 -6.90
N PHE A 334 -19.76 20.23 -7.75
CA PHE A 334 -18.38 19.94 -8.15
C PHE A 334 -17.35 20.45 -7.14
N TRP A 335 -16.60 19.52 -6.55
CA TRP A 335 -15.50 19.78 -5.62
C TRP A 335 -14.21 20.19 -6.36
N PRO A 336 -13.25 20.89 -5.71
CA PRO A 336 -12.07 21.44 -6.37
C PRO A 336 -10.99 20.37 -6.63
N ILE A 337 -11.29 19.44 -7.55
CA ILE A 337 -10.44 18.28 -7.89
C ILE A 337 -10.22 18.13 -9.40
N TYR A 338 -10.88 18.94 -10.23
CA TYR A 338 -10.96 18.73 -11.68
C TYR A 338 -9.84 19.41 -12.43
N GLU A 339 -9.34 20.56 -11.95
CA GLU A 339 -8.29 21.28 -12.68
C GLU A 339 -7.02 20.42 -12.80
N ARG A 340 -6.53 19.83 -11.70
CA ARG A 340 -5.35 18.93 -11.77
C ARG A 340 -5.53 17.81 -12.79
N ASN A 341 -6.66 17.11 -12.72
CA ASN A 341 -6.99 16.01 -13.60
C ASN A 341 -7.01 16.46 -15.07
N TYR A 342 -7.77 17.51 -15.37
CA TYR A 342 -7.88 18.05 -16.73
C TYR A 342 -6.52 18.51 -17.28
N GLN A 343 -5.73 19.20 -16.46
CA GLN A 343 -4.42 19.70 -16.86
C GLN A 343 -3.43 18.56 -17.12
N HIS A 344 -3.46 17.49 -16.32
CA HIS A 344 -2.69 16.28 -16.60
C HIS A 344 -3.11 15.68 -17.95
N TYR A 345 -4.38 15.29 -18.11
CA TYR A 345 -4.78 14.55 -19.31
C TYR A 345 -4.77 15.42 -20.56
N ALA A 346 -5.40 16.59 -20.57
CA ALA A 346 -5.55 17.39 -21.79
C ALA A 346 -4.30 18.22 -22.15
N LYS A 347 -3.56 18.70 -21.13
CA LYS A 347 -2.42 19.60 -21.35
C LYS A 347 -1.06 18.93 -21.16
N ARG A 348 -0.91 17.95 -20.28
CA ARG A 348 0.34 17.18 -20.13
C ARG A 348 0.40 16.03 -21.15
N ARG A 349 -0.66 15.23 -21.26
CA ARG A 349 -0.71 14.01 -22.11
C ARG A 349 -1.43 14.17 -23.44
N GLY A 350 -2.29 15.16 -23.55
CA GLY A 350 -3.13 15.36 -24.71
C GLY A 350 -4.26 14.40 -24.96
N ILE A 351 -4.70 13.75 -23.90
CA ILE A 351 -5.86 12.87 -23.88
C ILE A 351 -7.09 13.75 -23.66
N LEU A 352 -8.14 13.50 -24.45
CA LEU A 352 -9.40 14.23 -24.33
C LEU A 352 -10.07 13.90 -22.98
N ALA A 353 -10.55 14.94 -22.30
CA ALA A 353 -11.31 14.85 -21.06
C ALA A 353 -12.51 15.82 -21.15
N PRO A 354 -13.47 15.56 -22.07
CA PRO A 354 -14.51 16.51 -22.44
C PRO A 354 -15.40 16.94 -21.27
N TYR A 355 -15.79 16.03 -20.37
CA TYR A 355 -16.64 16.38 -19.23
C TYR A 355 -15.86 17.09 -18.14
N SER A 356 -14.65 16.63 -17.85
CA SER A 356 -13.74 17.34 -16.93
C SER A 356 -13.46 18.76 -17.42
N LYS A 357 -13.31 18.97 -18.74
CA LYS A 357 -13.14 20.30 -19.35
C LYS A 357 -14.31 21.22 -19.01
N GLN A 358 -15.55 20.77 -19.23
CA GLN A 358 -16.74 21.56 -18.94
C GLN A 358 -16.82 21.96 -17.46
N VAL A 359 -16.52 21.02 -16.54
CA VAL A 359 -16.50 21.31 -15.10
C VAL A 359 -15.43 22.34 -14.75
N VAL A 360 -14.23 22.21 -15.32
CA VAL A 360 -13.15 23.18 -15.09
C VAL A 360 -13.52 24.57 -15.62
N GLU A 361 -14.13 24.66 -16.80
CA GLU A 361 -14.56 25.93 -17.37
C GLU A 361 -15.67 26.60 -16.55
N MET A 362 -16.53 25.81 -15.90
CA MET A 362 -17.56 26.29 -14.97
C MET A 362 -17.01 26.76 -13.63
N LYS A 363 -15.99 26.08 -13.09
CA LYS A 363 -15.55 26.23 -11.69
C LYS A 363 -14.30 27.08 -11.51
N ARG A 364 -13.59 27.44 -12.59
CA ARG A 364 -12.33 28.19 -12.50
C ARG A 364 -12.58 29.65 -12.04
N PRO A 365 -11.74 30.20 -11.14
CA PRO A 365 -10.63 29.56 -10.43
C PRO A 365 -11.09 28.59 -9.32
N GLU A 366 -10.51 27.39 -9.30
CA GLU A 366 -10.77 26.39 -8.25
C GLU A 366 -10.17 26.81 -6.90
N GLY A 367 -11.01 26.84 -5.86
CA GLY A 367 -10.61 27.08 -4.48
C GLY A 367 -10.11 25.83 -3.74
N HIS A 368 -10.22 25.84 -2.41
CA HIS A 368 -9.83 24.72 -1.54
C HIS A 368 -11.01 24.22 -0.70
N SER A 369 -10.86 23.04 -0.09
CA SER A 369 -11.84 22.52 0.86
C SER A 369 -11.17 22.06 2.16
N SER A 370 -11.92 21.39 3.02
CA SER A 370 -11.40 20.82 4.27
C SER A 370 -10.82 19.43 4.12
N ASP A 371 -11.27 18.68 3.10
CA ASP A 371 -10.83 17.30 2.85
C ASP A 371 -9.94 17.19 1.59
N HIS A 372 -9.87 18.22 0.74
CA HIS A 372 -8.90 18.31 -0.36
C HIS A 372 -8.00 19.51 -0.21
N VAL A 373 -6.77 19.35 -0.69
CA VAL A 373 -5.80 20.46 -0.81
C VAL A 373 -6.35 21.57 -1.72
N GLY A 374 -6.99 21.20 -2.83
CA GLY A 374 -7.57 22.12 -3.81
C GLY A 374 -6.52 23.03 -4.47
N LEU A 375 -6.94 24.25 -4.83
CA LEU A 375 -6.12 25.27 -5.51
C LEU A 375 -5.56 24.77 -6.85
N GLY A 376 -6.33 23.95 -7.55
CA GLY A 376 -5.89 23.32 -8.80
C GLY A 376 -5.56 24.36 -9.88
N THR A 377 -6.36 25.44 -9.99
CA THR A 377 -6.09 26.52 -10.97
C THR A 377 -4.77 27.22 -10.70
N LEU A 378 -4.43 27.47 -9.43
CA LEU A 378 -3.13 28.01 -9.04
C LEU A 378 -2.00 27.01 -9.36
N SER A 379 -2.12 25.79 -8.87
CA SER A 379 -0.98 24.85 -8.79
C SER A 379 -0.75 24.05 -10.08
N HIS A 380 -1.79 23.75 -10.86
CA HIS A 380 -1.72 22.78 -11.95
C HIS A 380 -2.04 23.34 -13.33
N PHE A 381 -2.65 24.53 -13.43
CA PHE A 381 -3.01 25.14 -14.72
C PHE A 381 -1.79 25.34 -15.63
N ARG A 382 -1.75 24.68 -16.79
CA ARG A 382 -0.60 24.75 -17.70
C ARG A 382 -1.01 24.87 -19.15
N THR A 383 -0.11 25.41 -19.95
CA THR A 383 -0.21 25.33 -21.41
C THR A 383 0.07 23.91 -21.89
N ARG A 384 -0.28 23.62 -23.14
CA ARG A 384 -0.09 22.29 -23.71
C ARG A 384 1.40 21.99 -23.84
N ILE A 385 1.84 20.85 -23.28
CA ILE A 385 3.17 20.30 -23.53
C ILE A 385 3.16 19.63 -24.91
N SER A 386 4.12 20.02 -25.75
CA SER A 386 4.29 19.52 -27.13
C SER A 386 5.66 18.88 -27.38
N LEU A 387 6.45 18.70 -26.31
CA LEU A 387 7.76 18.06 -26.39
C LEU A 387 7.59 16.61 -26.84
N LYS A 388 8.42 16.19 -27.80
CA LYS A 388 8.40 14.84 -28.40
C LYS A 388 9.61 13.99 -28.06
N LYS A 389 10.56 14.56 -27.32
CA LYS A 389 11.80 13.89 -26.90
C LYS A 389 11.96 14.04 -25.40
N PRO A 390 12.45 13.00 -24.71
CA PRO A 390 12.78 13.09 -23.31
C PRO A 390 14.02 13.98 -23.12
N ASN A 391 14.06 14.69 -22.00
CA ASN A 391 15.21 15.50 -21.58
C ASN A 391 15.83 14.97 -20.29
N HIS A 392 15.15 14.04 -19.62
CA HIS A 392 15.64 13.36 -18.41
C HIS A 392 15.62 11.84 -18.58
N LEU A 393 16.32 11.15 -17.67
CA LEU A 393 16.14 9.71 -17.49
C LEU A 393 14.67 9.42 -17.17
N PRO A 394 14.13 8.26 -17.60
CA PRO A 394 12.81 7.85 -17.19
C PRO A 394 12.80 7.54 -15.70
N GLY A 395 11.64 7.71 -15.05
CA GLY A 395 11.48 7.36 -13.64
C GLY A 395 11.85 5.91 -13.33
N ILE A 396 12.28 5.66 -12.10
CA ILE A 396 12.60 4.32 -11.61
C ILE A 396 11.32 3.46 -11.67
N PRO A 397 11.32 2.28 -12.32
CA PRO A 397 10.16 1.41 -12.33
C PRO A 397 9.69 1.07 -10.92
N ALA A 398 8.38 1.12 -10.71
CA ALA A 398 7.75 0.88 -9.42
C ALA A 398 6.41 0.14 -9.57
N GLY A 399 5.90 -0.35 -8.45
CA GLY A 399 4.64 -1.12 -8.41
C GLY A 399 4.78 -2.49 -9.04
N LEU A 400 5.94 -3.15 -8.84
CA LEU A 400 6.18 -4.48 -9.37
C LEU A 400 5.20 -5.46 -8.71
N VAL A 401 4.56 -6.27 -9.55
CA VAL A 401 3.67 -7.36 -9.16
C VAL A 401 4.14 -8.61 -9.88
N ALA A 402 4.28 -9.70 -9.14
CA ALA A 402 4.56 -11.03 -9.69
C ALA A 402 3.32 -11.90 -9.52
N ARG A 403 3.02 -12.68 -10.55
CA ARG A 403 1.95 -13.67 -10.58
C ARG A 403 2.53 -15.00 -11.04
N SER A 404 2.38 -16.03 -10.21
CA SER A 404 2.74 -17.39 -10.60
C SER A 404 1.79 -17.89 -11.70
N THR A 405 2.36 -18.53 -12.72
CA THR A 405 1.61 -19.14 -13.82
C THR A 405 1.99 -20.62 -13.94
N SER A 406 1.28 -21.39 -14.78
CA SER A 406 1.64 -22.79 -15.05
C SER A 406 3.04 -22.94 -15.66
N ASN A 407 3.52 -21.93 -16.39
CA ASN A 407 4.73 -22.00 -17.21
C ASN A 407 5.81 -20.99 -16.78
N GLY A 408 5.70 -20.38 -15.59
CA GLY A 408 6.71 -19.42 -15.11
C GLY A 408 6.16 -18.31 -14.20
N ILE A 409 6.86 -17.18 -14.13
CA ILE A 409 6.47 -15.99 -13.35
C ILE A 409 6.14 -14.83 -14.27
N SER A 410 4.92 -14.32 -14.20
CA SER A 410 4.51 -13.10 -14.90
C SER A 410 4.77 -11.87 -14.02
N LEU A 411 5.53 -10.92 -14.52
CA LEU A 411 5.82 -9.64 -13.89
C LEU A 411 5.05 -8.53 -14.58
N THR A 412 4.54 -7.57 -13.81
CA THR A 412 3.98 -6.31 -14.30
C THR A 412 4.45 -5.16 -13.42
N TRP A 413 4.56 -3.96 -13.98
CA TRP A 413 4.88 -2.74 -13.22
C TRP A 413 4.11 -1.54 -13.79
N VAL A 414 4.22 -0.37 -13.16
CA VAL A 414 3.66 0.87 -13.68
C VAL A 414 4.64 1.47 -14.69
N LYS A 415 4.11 2.07 -15.77
CA LYS A 415 4.97 2.71 -16.78
C LYS A 415 5.84 3.79 -16.16
N SER A 416 7.11 3.82 -16.59
CA SER A 416 8.04 4.91 -16.30
C SER A 416 7.91 6.02 -17.33
N VAL A 417 8.10 7.27 -16.91
CA VAL A 417 7.98 8.47 -17.74
C VAL A 417 9.07 9.48 -17.37
N ASP A 418 9.47 10.35 -18.30
CA ASP A 418 10.09 11.63 -17.98
C ASP A 418 8.99 12.60 -17.53
N PRO A 419 8.93 12.96 -16.24
CA PRO A 419 7.78 13.68 -15.69
C PRO A 419 7.67 15.13 -16.17
N ILE A 420 8.75 15.70 -16.72
CA ILE A 420 8.80 17.07 -17.22
C ILE A 420 8.31 17.13 -18.67
N THR A 421 8.85 16.26 -19.53
CA THR A 421 8.49 16.23 -20.95
C THR A 421 7.24 15.40 -21.24
N ALA A 422 6.80 14.58 -20.28
CA ALA A 422 5.69 13.65 -20.37
C ALA A 422 5.89 12.54 -21.44
N VAL A 423 7.14 12.22 -21.75
CA VAL A 423 7.52 11.17 -22.68
C VAL A 423 7.72 9.85 -21.93
N ASP A 424 7.00 8.81 -22.34
CA ASP A 424 7.11 7.46 -21.78
C ASP A 424 8.53 6.88 -22.00
N ALA A 425 8.95 5.94 -21.14
CA ALA A 425 10.14 5.14 -21.40
C ALA A 425 9.99 4.32 -22.69
N ASP A 426 11.08 4.20 -23.46
CA ASP A 426 11.11 3.45 -24.72
C ASP A 426 11.12 1.93 -24.50
N SER A 427 11.81 1.47 -23.45
CA SER A 427 11.95 0.04 -23.13
C SER A 427 12.36 -0.19 -21.67
N TYR A 428 12.37 -1.46 -21.25
CA TYR A 428 12.82 -1.90 -19.95
C TYR A 428 13.84 -3.03 -20.03
N GLU A 429 14.77 -3.05 -19.08
CA GLU A 429 15.68 -4.17 -18.80
C GLU A 429 15.20 -4.91 -17.53
N VAL A 430 15.09 -6.23 -17.61
CA VAL A 430 14.66 -7.09 -16.50
C VAL A 430 15.86 -7.87 -15.98
N TYR A 431 16.06 -7.80 -14.66
CA TYR A 431 17.12 -8.48 -13.94
C TYR A 431 16.53 -9.50 -12.98
N ARG A 432 17.25 -10.61 -12.79
CA ARG A 432 16.91 -11.67 -11.83
C ARG A 432 18.13 -12.10 -11.03
N ALA A 433 17.96 -12.29 -9.73
CA ALA A 433 18.89 -12.99 -8.85
C ALA A 433 18.24 -14.25 -8.25
N ASN A 434 19.07 -15.23 -7.88
CA ASN A 434 18.62 -16.46 -7.20
C ASN A 434 18.66 -16.34 -5.67
N GLN A 435 19.23 -15.25 -5.15
CA GLN A 435 19.36 -14.97 -3.72
C GLN A 435 19.16 -13.47 -3.49
N LEU A 436 18.59 -13.10 -2.34
CA LEU A 436 18.42 -11.71 -1.95
C LEU A 436 19.79 -11.05 -1.81
N GLY A 437 20.00 -9.88 -2.44
CA GLY A 437 21.29 -9.19 -2.44
C GLY A 437 22.41 -9.88 -3.23
N GLY A 438 22.13 -11.03 -3.86
CA GLY A 438 23.08 -11.73 -4.71
C GLY A 438 23.27 -11.07 -6.08
N SER A 439 24.27 -11.53 -6.83
CA SER A 439 24.53 -11.04 -8.20
C SER A 439 23.31 -11.24 -9.10
N SER A 440 22.76 -10.12 -9.59
CA SER A 440 21.64 -10.15 -10.53
C SER A 440 22.15 -10.28 -11.96
N ARG A 441 21.47 -11.10 -12.77
CA ARG A 441 21.70 -11.25 -14.21
C ARG A 441 20.59 -10.57 -14.99
N ARG A 442 20.92 -9.89 -16.08
CA ARG A 442 19.92 -9.38 -17.02
C ARG A 442 19.34 -10.54 -17.81
N ILE A 443 18.03 -10.71 -17.76
CA ILE A 443 17.30 -11.77 -18.47
C ILE A 443 16.51 -11.25 -19.67
N SER A 444 16.29 -9.94 -19.74
CA SER A 444 15.73 -9.26 -20.92
C SER A 444 16.23 -7.81 -20.98
N ASN A 445 16.39 -7.25 -22.18
CA ASN A 445 16.98 -5.93 -22.40
C ASN A 445 16.18 -5.00 -23.32
N ASN A 446 15.02 -5.43 -23.83
CA ASN A 446 14.20 -4.62 -24.73
C ASN A 446 12.70 -4.93 -24.58
N VAL A 447 12.20 -4.86 -23.34
CA VAL A 447 10.77 -5.02 -23.08
C VAL A 447 10.07 -3.69 -23.38
N ILE A 448 9.19 -3.62 -24.37
CA ILE A 448 8.54 -2.37 -24.83
C ILE A 448 7.21 -2.05 -24.12
N VAL A 449 6.73 -2.96 -23.28
CA VAL A 449 5.51 -2.82 -22.48
C VAL A 449 5.84 -3.14 -21.01
N PRO A 450 5.10 -2.64 -20.02
CA PRO A 450 5.44 -2.84 -18.62
C PRO A 450 5.01 -4.22 -18.07
N ASN A 451 5.33 -5.28 -18.82
CA ASN A 451 5.10 -6.66 -18.44
C ASN A 451 6.23 -7.57 -18.96
N TYR A 452 6.48 -8.69 -18.26
CA TYR A 452 7.45 -9.68 -18.70
C TYR A 452 7.09 -11.05 -18.14
N HIS A 453 7.11 -12.10 -18.96
CA HIS A 453 6.88 -13.48 -18.52
C HIS A 453 8.19 -14.25 -18.50
N ASP A 454 8.73 -14.52 -17.31
CA ASP A 454 9.91 -15.35 -17.15
C ASP A 454 9.53 -16.83 -17.18
N THR A 455 9.72 -17.46 -18.34
CA THR A 455 9.47 -18.91 -18.56
C THR A 455 10.67 -19.79 -18.25
N SER A 456 11.82 -19.19 -17.94
CA SER A 456 13.09 -19.91 -17.71
C SER A 456 13.34 -20.23 -16.22
N VAL A 457 12.32 -20.04 -15.39
CA VAL A 457 12.34 -20.33 -13.96
C VAL A 457 12.05 -21.80 -13.70
N LYS A 458 12.58 -22.32 -12.60
CA LYS A 458 12.28 -23.68 -12.14
C LYS A 458 11.17 -23.64 -11.11
N ARG A 459 10.14 -24.46 -11.29
CA ARG A 459 9.01 -24.56 -10.36
C ARG A 459 9.50 -24.90 -8.95
N GLY A 460 8.97 -24.19 -7.95
CA GLY A 460 9.33 -24.35 -6.54
C GLY A 460 10.49 -23.46 -6.09
N GLU A 461 11.22 -22.81 -6.99
CA GLU A 461 12.35 -21.94 -6.66
C GLU A 461 11.93 -20.48 -6.45
N LEU A 462 12.66 -19.79 -5.56
CA LEU A 462 12.50 -18.37 -5.25
C LEU A 462 13.48 -17.52 -6.08
N TYR A 463 12.97 -16.43 -6.65
CA TYR A 463 13.75 -15.48 -7.44
C TYR A 463 13.49 -14.05 -6.99
N PHE A 464 14.45 -13.16 -7.27
CA PHE A 464 14.39 -11.74 -6.94
C PHE A 464 14.54 -10.93 -8.21
N TYR A 465 13.54 -10.12 -8.53
CA TYR A 465 13.46 -9.36 -9.78
C TYR A 465 13.66 -7.87 -9.55
N SER A 466 14.38 -7.22 -10.44
CA SER A 466 14.39 -5.76 -10.54
C SER A 466 14.30 -5.31 -11.99
N VAL A 467 13.78 -4.11 -12.21
CA VAL A 467 13.54 -3.56 -13.54
C VAL A 467 14.19 -2.19 -13.65
N LYS A 468 14.79 -1.91 -14.81
CA LYS A 468 15.25 -0.57 -15.19
C LYS A 468 14.47 -0.08 -16.40
N ALA A 469 14.15 1.21 -16.44
CA ALA A 469 13.56 1.86 -17.60
C ALA A 469 14.66 2.50 -18.45
N LYS A 470 14.45 2.57 -19.77
CA LYS A 470 15.37 3.18 -20.73
C LYS A 470 14.63 4.11 -21.66
N ASN A 471 15.24 5.25 -21.97
CA ASN A 471 14.88 6.11 -23.09
C ASN A 471 16.13 6.58 -23.85
N SER A 472 15.99 7.53 -24.77
CA SER A 472 17.13 8.09 -25.52
C SER A 472 18.15 8.90 -24.69
N VAL A 473 17.81 9.33 -23.47
CA VAL A 473 18.73 10.01 -22.54
C VAL A 473 19.59 8.99 -21.78
N GLY A 474 19.03 7.84 -21.41
CA GLY A 474 19.76 6.80 -20.71
C GLY A 474 18.89 5.78 -20.00
N ILE A 475 19.45 5.14 -18.97
CA ILE A 475 18.83 4.05 -18.20
C ILE A 475 18.66 4.50 -16.75
N SER A 476 17.49 4.23 -16.16
CA SER A 476 17.17 4.53 -14.76
C SER A 476 17.99 3.69 -13.77
N LEU A 477 17.95 4.08 -12.49
CA LEU A 477 18.28 3.17 -11.39
C LEU A 477 17.32 1.95 -11.39
N PRO A 478 17.73 0.80 -10.81
CA PRO A 478 16.85 -0.36 -10.69
C PRO A 478 15.72 -0.09 -9.69
N SER A 479 14.55 -0.67 -9.96
CA SER A 479 13.45 -0.78 -9.00
C SER A 479 13.89 -1.43 -7.69
N VAL A 480 13.07 -1.27 -6.66
CA VAL A 480 13.14 -2.16 -5.48
C VAL A 480 12.98 -3.61 -5.95
N ALA A 481 13.71 -4.53 -5.32
CA ALA A 481 13.68 -5.93 -5.70
C ALA A 481 12.36 -6.59 -5.26
N LEU A 482 11.72 -7.32 -6.17
CA LEU A 482 10.53 -8.11 -5.89
C LEU A 482 10.88 -9.59 -5.80
N ALA A 483 10.64 -10.19 -4.63
CA ALA A 483 10.75 -11.62 -4.45
C ALA A 483 9.50 -12.36 -4.97
N ALA A 484 9.70 -13.42 -5.75
CA ALA A 484 8.62 -14.22 -6.31
C ALA A 484 9.05 -15.68 -6.50
N ASN A 485 8.24 -16.59 -5.96
CA ASN A 485 8.42 -18.02 -6.16
C ASN A 485 7.76 -18.47 -7.47
N ALA A 486 8.38 -19.40 -8.19
CA ALA A 486 7.80 -19.97 -9.40
C ALA A 486 6.79 -21.05 -9.03
N GLY A 487 5.51 -20.69 -8.99
CA GLY A 487 4.49 -21.50 -8.30
C GLY A 487 4.67 -21.40 -6.78
N LEU A 488 4.28 -22.43 -6.05
CA LEU A 488 4.53 -22.51 -4.61
C LEU A 488 5.79 -23.33 -4.32
N PRO A 489 6.49 -23.08 -3.19
CA PRO A 489 7.65 -23.86 -2.79
C PRO A 489 7.24 -25.32 -2.57
N ASN A 490 8.06 -26.29 -2.99
CA ASN A 490 7.77 -27.71 -2.71
C ASN A 490 7.67 -27.93 -1.19
N PRO A 491 6.70 -28.74 -0.68
CA PRO A 491 5.74 -29.59 -1.41
C PRO A 491 4.38 -28.92 -1.69
N TRP A 492 4.27 -27.60 -1.62
CA TRP A 492 2.99 -26.90 -1.69
C TRP A 492 2.42 -26.82 -3.11
N LEU A 493 1.09 -26.94 -3.17
CA LEU A 493 0.22 -26.85 -4.33
C LEU A 493 -0.97 -25.96 -3.98
N SER A 494 -1.79 -25.59 -4.96
CA SER A 494 -3.03 -24.87 -4.69
C SER A 494 -4.16 -25.27 -5.63
N ARG A 495 -5.40 -25.09 -5.18
CA ARG A 495 -6.62 -25.16 -5.99
C ARG A 495 -7.83 -24.57 -5.27
N ASP A 496 -8.86 -24.27 -6.04
CA ASP A 496 -10.20 -24.08 -5.50
C ASP A 496 -10.84 -25.42 -5.13
N ILE A 497 -11.69 -25.39 -4.11
CA ILE A 497 -12.43 -26.52 -3.58
C ILE A 497 -13.90 -26.17 -3.69
N GLY A 498 -14.72 -27.12 -4.17
CA GLY A 498 -16.16 -26.95 -4.28
C GLY A 498 -16.59 -26.01 -5.40
N ASP A 499 -17.80 -25.46 -5.26
CA ASP A 499 -18.38 -24.53 -6.23
C ASP A 499 -17.85 -23.11 -5.99
N VAL A 500 -16.89 -22.69 -6.81
CA VAL A 500 -16.25 -21.38 -6.79
C VAL A 500 -16.45 -20.72 -8.16
N GLN A 501 -16.99 -19.51 -8.17
CA GLN A 501 -17.35 -18.76 -9.38
C GLN A 501 -16.22 -17.83 -9.87
N LYS A 502 -15.30 -17.45 -8.97
CA LYS A 502 -14.08 -16.71 -9.26
C LYS A 502 -12.89 -17.49 -8.74
N SER A 503 -12.09 -18.00 -9.67
CA SER A 503 -10.92 -18.78 -9.31
C SER A 503 -9.95 -18.00 -8.43
N GLY A 504 -9.47 -18.66 -7.39
CA GLY A 504 -8.46 -18.14 -6.50
C GLY A 504 -7.04 -18.37 -7.03
N PHE A 505 -6.06 -17.80 -6.32
CA PHE A 505 -4.65 -18.07 -6.56
C PHE A 505 -3.85 -18.02 -5.25
N SER A 506 -2.67 -18.64 -5.26
CA SER A 506 -1.74 -18.67 -4.13
C SER A 506 -0.35 -18.26 -4.60
N GLU A 507 0.32 -17.44 -3.80
CA GLU A 507 1.67 -16.97 -4.05
C GLU A 507 2.54 -17.12 -2.81
N PHE A 508 3.84 -17.22 -3.04
CA PHE A 508 4.85 -17.19 -1.99
C PHE A 508 6.00 -16.29 -2.42
N ASN A 509 6.45 -15.41 -1.53
CA ASN A 509 7.52 -14.45 -1.79
C ASN A 509 8.81 -14.76 -1.03
N GLY A 510 8.94 -15.95 -0.45
CA GLY A 510 10.06 -16.33 0.43
C GLY A 510 9.75 -16.19 1.92
N GLU A 511 8.78 -15.35 2.28
CA GLU A 511 8.42 -15.07 3.68
C GLU A 511 6.97 -15.38 3.99
N ARG A 512 6.06 -15.02 3.08
CA ARG A 512 4.61 -15.09 3.29
C ARG A 512 3.92 -15.82 2.15
N PHE A 513 2.89 -16.57 2.51
CA PHE A 513 1.87 -17.00 1.55
C PHE A 513 0.81 -15.92 1.44
N THR A 514 0.44 -15.56 0.21
CA THR A 514 -0.70 -14.68 -0.08
C THR A 514 -1.69 -15.45 -0.95
N LEU A 515 -2.90 -15.61 -0.44
CA LEU A 515 -3.97 -16.34 -1.08
C LEU A 515 -5.10 -15.37 -1.44
N GLU A 516 -5.58 -15.46 -2.66
CA GLU A 516 -6.84 -14.86 -3.09
C GLU A 516 -7.88 -15.97 -3.21
N GLY A 517 -9.02 -15.83 -2.54
CA GLY A 517 -10.05 -16.87 -2.57
C GLY A 517 -11.47 -16.30 -2.50
N GLU A 518 -12.34 -16.80 -3.37
CA GLU A 518 -13.79 -16.76 -3.14
C GLU A 518 -14.17 -17.92 -2.20
N GLY A 519 -15.44 -18.23 -2.09
CA GLY A 519 -15.94 -19.39 -1.38
C GLY A 519 -17.27 -19.07 -0.72
N ALA A 520 -18.21 -20.02 -0.77
CA ALA A 520 -19.48 -19.88 -0.07
C ALA A 520 -19.29 -20.05 1.43
N ASP A 521 -18.66 -21.15 1.86
CA ASP A 521 -18.30 -21.38 3.25
C ASP A 521 -17.33 -22.58 3.43
N ILE A 522 -16.68 -22.66 4.59
CA ILE A 522 -16.03 -23.88 5.12
C ILE A 522 -16.91 -24.37 6.27
N ASN A 523 -18.01 -25.02 5.91
CA ASN A 523 -19.12 -25.37 6.82
C ASN A 523 -20.12 -26.31 6.12
N GLY A 524 -20.99 -26.94 6.91
CA GLY A 524 -22.07 -27.78 6.41
C GLY A 524 -21.53 -29.03 5.72
N LYS A 525 -22.25 -29.51 4.70
CA LYS A 525 -21.95 -30.78 4.02
C LYS A 525 -20.91 -30.69 2.91
N ARG A 526 -20.67 -29.47 2.40
CA ARG A 526 -19.79 -29.21 1.25
C ARG A 526 -19.10 -27.88 1.44
N ASP A 527 -17.78 -27.88 1.33
CA ASP A 527 -16.96 -26.68 1.40
C ASP A 527 -16.84 -25.99 0.03
N SER A 528 -16.66 -24.67 0.06
CA SER A 528 -16.32 -23.85 -1.10
C SER A 528 -15.30 -22.78 -0.68
N PHE A 529 -14.06 -22.85 -1.18
CA PHE A 529 -12.93 -21.97 -0.82
C PHE A 529 -11.67 -22.20 -1.69
N HIS A 530 -10.66 -21.33 -1.57
CA HIS A 530 -9.32 -21.53 -2.16
C HIS A 530 -8.35 -22.17 -1.15
N PHE A 531 -7.55 -23.16 -1.56
CA PHE A 531 -6.69 -23.94 -0.68
C PHE A 531 -5.25 -23.99 -1.19
N ALA A 532 -4.29 -23.50 -0.41
CA ALA A 532 -2.86 -23.80 -0.58
C ALA A 532 -2.52 -24.99 0.33
N TYR A 533 -1.95 -26.07 -0.22
CA TYR A 533 -1.85 -27.34 0.50
C TYR A 533 -0.62 -28.17 0.12
N ALA A 534 -0.23 -29.06 1.02
CA ALA A 534 0.79 -30.07 0.79
C ALA A 534 0.21 -31.48 1.04
N PRO A 535 0.52 -32.48 0.20
CA PRO A 535 0.31 -33.89 0.55
C PRO A 535 1.09 -34.24 1.80
N PHE A 536 0.49 -35.03 2.70
CA PHE A 536 1.10 -35.42 3.95
C PHE A 536 0.66 -36.84 4.36
N THR A 537 1.56 -37.55 5.04
CA THR A 537 1.31 -38.92 5.51
C THR A 537 1.59 -39.06 7.00
N GLY A 538 0.67 -39.67 7.73
CA GLY A 538 0.86 -40.05 9.14
C GLY A 538 0.41 -38.98 10.14
N GLU A 539 1.27 -38.67 11.09
CA GLU A 539 0.97 -37.77 12.22
C GLU A 539 1.80 -36.49 12.10
N GLY A 540 1.28 -35.39 12.60
CA GLY A 540 1.99 -34.12 12.43
C GLY A 540 1.22 -32.92 12.91
N THR A 541 1.83 -31.76 12.69
CA THR A 541 1.32 -30.47 13.12
C THR A 541 1.40 -29.49 11.97
N ILE A 542 0.35 -28.70 11.75
CA ILE A 542 0.43 -27.48 10.96
C ILE A 542 0.33 -26.28 11.90
N THR A 543 1.21 -25.30 11.74
CA THR A 543 1.19 -24.01 12.45
C THR A 543 1.33 -22.89 11.42
N ALA A 544 0.57 -21.81 11.61
CA ALA A 544 0.69 -20.59 10.81
C ALA A 544 0.33 -19.36 11.65
N ARG A 545 0.88 -18.21 11.28
CA ARG A 545 0.43 -16.92 11.78
C ARG A 545 -0.37 -16.21 10.69
N ILE A 546 -1.61 -15.90 10.99
CA ILE A 546 -2.52 -15.14 10.13
C ILE A 546 -2.11 -13.68 10.20
N VAL A 547 -1.79 -13.10 9.06
CA VAL A 547 -1.31 -11.72 8.93
C VAL A 547 -2.45 -10.85 8.43
N ARG A 548 -2.64 -9.73 9.11
CA ARG A 548 -3.55 -8.65 8.69
C ARG A 548 -2.93 -7.87 7.52
N PRO A 549 -3.72 -7.06 6.81
CA PRO A 549 -5.18 -6.99 6.82
C PRO A 549 -5.85 -7.89 5.75
N MET A 550 -7.14 -8.21 5.94
CA MET A 550 -7.95 -9.02 5.01
C MET A 550 -9.12 -8.22 4.48
N SER A 551 -9.47 -8.42 3.20
CA SER A 551 -10.52 -7.66 2.52
C SER A 551 -11.93 -7.95 3.07
N SER A 552 -12.38 -9.21 3.01
CA SER A 552 -13.73 -9.60 3.48
C SER A 552 -13.79 -9.64 5.01
N GLN A 553 -14.88 -9.12 5.60
CA GLN A 553 -15.12 -9.21 7.05
C GLN A 553 -15.65 -10.58 7.50
N TRP A 554 -16.05 -11.43 6.55
CA TRP A 554 -16.54 -12.79 6.79
C TRP A 554 -15.50 -13.85 6.41
N THR A 555 -14.26 -13.43 6.19
CA THR A 555 -13.20 -14.34 5.80
C THR A 555 -12.98 -15.44 6.86
N LYS A 556 -12.67 -16.66 6.40
CA LYS A 556 -12.31 -17.82 7.25
C LYS A 556 -10.85 -18.24 7.03
N PRO A 557 -9.87 -17.49 7.58
CA PRO A 557 -8.47 -17.90 7.56
C PRO A 557 -8.21 -18.97 8.63
N GLY A 558 -7.13 -19.74 8.47
CA GLY A 558 -6.78 -20.76 9.45
C GLY A 558 -5.77 -21.78 8.95
N VAL A 559 -5.82 -22.96 9.55
CA VAL A 559 -5.08 -24.15 9.11
C VAL A 559 -6.02 -25.33 9.03
N MET A 560 -5.79 -26.24 8.09
CA MET A 560 -6.67 -27.37 7.81
C MET A 560 -5.87 -28.64 7.55
N MET A 561 -6.40 -29.78 8.01
CA MET A 561 -6.03 -31.13 7.60
C MET A 561 -7.27 -31.80 7.01
N ARG A 562 -7.24 -32.20 5.74
CA ARG A 562 -8.38 -32.77 5.01
C ARG A 562 -7.99 -34.03 4.26
N GLU A 563 -8.88 -35.03 4.26
CA GLU A 563 -8.61 -36.36 3.67
C GLU A 563 -8.44 -36.32 2.15
N THR A 564 -9.40 -35.73 1.45
CA THR A 564 -9.40 -35.58 -0.02
C THR A 564 -9.59 -34.12 -0.42
N LEU A 565 -9.43 -33.81 -1.71
CA LEU A 565 -9.68 -32.47 -2.24
C LEU A 565 -11.16 -32.25 -2.65
N ASP A 566 -12.04 -33.20 -2.34
CA ASP A 566 -13.47 -33.10 -2.65
C ASP A 566 -14.19 -32.20 -1.66
N ALA A 567 -15.22 -31.48 -2.12
CA ALA A 567 -15.97 -30.52 -1.30
C ALA A 567 -16.55 -31.14 -0.01
N GLY A 568 -16.92 -32.42 -0.02
CA GLY A 568 -17.48 -33.13 1.13
C GLY A 568 -16.46 -33.85 2.01
N SER A 569 -15.15 -33.69 1.79
CA SER A 569 -14.10 -34.43 2.48
C SER A 569 -14.21 -34.35 3.99
N ARG A 570 -13.87 -35.44 4.70
CA ARG A 570 -13.51 -35.38 6.13
C ARG A 570 -12.39 -34.37 6.33
N HIS A 571 -12.48 -33.55 7.38
CA HIS A 571 -11.42 -32.61 7.71
C HIS A 571 -11.48 -32.20 9.19
N ALA A 572 -10.34 -31.74 9.71
CA ALA A 572 -10.26 -30.91 10.90
C ALA A 572 -9.55 -29.61 10.54
N SER A 573 -10.01 -28.50 11.10
CA SER A 573 -9.48 -27.16 10.82
C SER A 573 -9.48 -26.32 12.07
N VAL A 574 -8.46 -25.50 12.27
CA VAL A 574 -8.54 -24.36 13.19
C VAL A 574 -8.76 -23.11 12.34
N LEU A 575 -9.94 -22.51 12.48
CA LEU A 575 -10.33 -21.34 11.71
C LEU A 575 -10.58 -20.16 12.65
N LEU A 576 -10.21 -18.96 12.20
CA LEU A 576 -10.86 -17.75 12.69
C LEU A 576 -12.16 -17.60 11.90
N LEU A 577 -13.28 -17.83 12.59
CA LEU A 577 -14.61 -17.64 12.03
C LEU A 577 -14.92 -16.14 11.87
N PRO A 578 -15.97 -15.78 11.10
CA PRO A 578 -16.49 -14.42 11.10
C PRO A 578 -16.65 -13.90 12.53
N HIS A 579 -16.28 -12.65 12.71
CA HIS A 579 -16.15 -12.04 14.04
C HIS A 579 -14.96 -12.47 14.89
N TRP A 580 -13.90 -12.97 14.25
CA TRP A 580 -12.61 -13.28 14.87
C TRP A 580 -12.78 -14.16 16.09
N ARG A 581 -13.51 -15.25 15.87
CA ARG A 581 -13.71 -16.31 16.86
C ARG A 581 -12.92 -17.53 16.40
N GLY A 582 -11.88 -17.90 17.13
CA GLY A 582 -11.19 -19.15 16.90
C GLY A 582 -12.10 -20.33 17.22
N ALA A 583 -12.08 -21.35 16.38
CA ALA A 583 -12.79 -22.61 16.62
C ALA A 583 -12.08 -23.79 15.96
N LEU A 584 -12.21 -24.97 16.57
CA LEU A 584 -11.96 -26.23 15.89
C LEU A 584 -13.22 -26.58 15.08
N VAL A 585 -13.08 -26.68 13.76
CA VAL A 585 -14.15 -27.04 12.82
C VAL A 585 -13.83 -28.38 12.21
N ALA A 586 -14.76 -29.33 12.27
CA ALA A 586 -14.52 -30.69 11.83
C ALA A 586 -15.67 -31.27 11.03
N ARG A 587 -15.36 -32.10 10.04
CA ARG A 587 -16.29 -33.01 9.37
C ARG A 587 -15.82 -34.44 9.62
N GLY A 588 -16.59 -35.22 10.38
CA GLY A 588 -16.21 -36.57 10.81
C GLY A 588 -16.35 -37.60 9.70
N GLU A 589 -17.39 -37.47 8.88
CA GLU A 589 -17.66 -38.33 7.72
C GLU A 589 -17.84 -37.56 6.41
N THR A 590 -17.54 -38.21 5.28
CA THR A 590 -17.70 -37.58 3.96
C THR A 590 -19.16 -37.16 3.73
N GLY A 591 -19.37 -35.87 3.46
CA GLY A 591 -20.70 -35.29 3.26
C GLY A 591 -21.52 -35.04 4.53
N GLU A 592 -20.96 -35.32 5.71
CA GLU A 592 -21.56 -34.97 6.99
C GLU A 592 -21.57 -33.45 7.19
N LYS A 593 -22.50 -32.94 8.03
CA LYS A 593 -22.44 -31.55 8.47
C LYS A 593 -21.23 -31.35 9.38
N THR A 594 -20.55 -30.21 9.25
CA THR A 594 -19.46 -29.85 10.15
C THR A 594 -19.94 -29.62 11.59
N SER A 595 -19.11 -29.98 12.56
CA SER A 595 -19.23 -29.66 13.98
C SER A 595 -18.20 -28.60 14.39
N PHE A 596 -18.45 -27.94 15.54
CA PHE A 596 -17.61 -26.86 16.07
C PHE A 596 -17.28 -27.13 17.54
N GLN A 597 -16.03 -26.88 17.95
CA GLN A 597 -15.59 -26.96 19.34
C GLN A 597 -14.76 -25.74 19.77
N GLY A 598 -14.87 -25.43 21.08
CA GLY A 598 -14.18 -24.37 21.82
C GLY A 598 -14.06 -23.04 21.09
N HIS A 599 -15.21 -22.41 20.86
CA HIS A 599 -15.25 -21.04 20.39
C HIS A 599 -14.52 -20.10 21.36
N ARG A 600 -13.53 -19.36 20.85
CA ARG A 600 -12.77 -18.36 21.62
C ARG A 600 -12.75 -17.03 20.88
N ASN A 601 -13.13 -15.94 21.54
CA ASN A 601 -13.02 -14.60 20.96
C ASN A 601 -11.58 -14.08 21.13
N LEU A 602 -11.05 -13.38 20.12
CA LEU A 602 -9.68 -12.88 20.14
C LEU A 602 -9.44 -11.70 21.11
N GLY A 603 -10.49 -11.11 21.71
CA GLY A 603 -10.38 -9.92 22.57
C GLY A 603 -10.32 -8.61 21.79
N GLU A 604 -10.64 -7.47 22.43
CA GLU A 604 -10.72 -6.16 21.75
C GLU A 604 -9.34 -5.64 21.28
N ASP A 605 -8.26 -5.98 21.98
CA ASP A 605 -6.89 -5.60 21.60
C ASP A 605 -6.48 -6.17 20.22
N HIS A 606 -7.10 -7.28 19.83
CA HIS A 606 -6.85 -7.98 18.57
C HIS A 606 -7.91 -7.69 17.50
N VAL A 607 -8.96 -6.94 17.83
CA VAL A 607 -10.07 -6.63 16.93
C VAL A 607 -10.41 -5.14 16.96
N VAL A 608 -10.13 -4.41 15.86
CA VAL A 608 -10.59 -3.02 15.73
C VAL A 608 -12.12 -2.98 15.68
N LYS A 609 -12.72 -1.90 16.22
CA LYS A 609 -14.14 -1.55 16.01
C LYS A 609 -14.54 -1.79 14.55
N LYS A 610 -15.72 -2.38 14.34
CA LYS A 610 -16.21 -2.93 13.04
C LYS A 610 -15.61 -4.28 12.63
N ASN A 611 -15.18 -5.07 13.62
CA ASN A 611 -14.97 -6.49 13.42
C ASN A 611 -13.83 -6.80 12.45
N ARG A 612 -12.63 -6.25 12.69
CA ARG A 612 -11.43 -6.55 11.89
C ARG A 612 -10.24 -6.96 12.75
N LEU A 613 -9.52 -7.98 12.31
CA LEU A 613 -8.26 -8.41 12.91
C LEU A 613 -7.24 -7.25 12.87
N SER A 614 -6.92 -6.71 14.04
CA SER A 614 -6.03 -5.56 14.21
C SER A 614 -4.56 -5.94 14.35
N THR A 615 -4.29 -7.18 14.76
CA THR A 615 -2.95 -7.72 15.02
C THR A 615 -2.85 -9.17 14.50
N PRO A 616 -1.67 -9.64 14.08
CA PRO A 616 -1.50 -11.03 13.65
C PRO A 616 -1.90 -12.03 14.74
N TYR A 617 -2.32 -13.23 14.34
CA TYR A 617 -2.74 -14.27 15.29
C TYR A 617 -2.28 -15.66 14.87
N TRP A 618 -1.84 -16.48 15.82
CA TRP A 618 -1.34 -17.82 15.56
C TRP A 618 -2.42 -18.88 15.69
N VAL A 619 -2.38 -19.85 14.78
CA VAL A 619 -3.25 -21.03 14.76
C VAL A 619 -2.43 -22.29 14.58
N ARG A 620 -2.88 -23.38 15.20
CA ARG A 620 -2.21 -24.68 15.14
C ARG A 620 -3.20 -25.83 15.17
N LEU A 621 -2.95 -26.85 14.37
CA LEU A 621 -3.70 -28.10 14.39
C LEU A 621 -2.72 -29.28 14.47
N ILE A 622 -2.95 -30.17 15.43
CA ILE A 622 -2.13 -31.36 15.68
C ILE A 622 -2.96 -32.61 15.39
N ARG A 623 -2.40 -33.55 14.65
CA ARG A 623 -2.94 -34.91 14.47
C ARG A 623 -2.05 -35.93 15.18
N PHE A 624 -2.67 -36.75 16.02
CA PHE A 624 -2.08 -37.95 16.60
C PHE A 624 -3.07 -39.11 16.44
N ARG A 625 -2.70 -40.13 15.67
CA ARG A 625 -3.62 -41.18 15.18
C ARG A 625 -4.85 -40.56 14.48
N ASN A 626 -6.04 -40.84 14.99
CA ASN A 626 -7.31 -40.28 14.52
C ASN A 626 -7.73 -39.03 15.32
N ARG A 627 -6.94 -38.62 16.32
CA ARG A 627 -7.27 -37.47 17.17
C ARG A 627 -6.66 -36.18 16.63
N PHE A 628 -7.50 -35.17 16.48
CA PHE A 628 -7.15 -33.84 16.00
C PHE A 628 -7.39 -32.83 17.11
N THR A 629 -6.36 -32.08 17.48
CA THR A 629 -6.43 -31.09 18.57
C THR A 629 -6.04 -29.72 18.05
N GLY A 630 -6.93 -28.75 18.24
CA GLY A 630 -6.79 -27.38 17.74
C GLY A 630 -6.32 -26.40 18.82
N TYR A 631 -5.44 -25.47 18.44
CA TYR A 631 -4.94 -24.43 19.32
C TYR A 631 -4.87 -23.07 18.62
N MET A 632 -4.94 -22.00 19.40
CA MET A 632 -4.68 -20.63 18.95
C MET A 632 -3.81 -19.87 19.96
N SER A 633 -3.10 -18.84 19.50
CA SER A 633 -2.20 -18.06 20.36
C SER A 633 -2.04 -16.61 19.87
N PRO A 634 -2.05 -15.61 20.77
CA PRO A 634 -1.79 -14.22 20.40
C PRO A 634 -0.31 -13.95 20.07
N ASP A 635 0.61 -14.74 20.60
CA ASP A 635 2.06 -14.46 20.57
C ASP A 635 2.92 -15.60 19.98
N GLY A 636 2.34 -16.80 19.83
CA GLY A 636 3.04 -18.00 19.36
C GLY A 636 3.69 -18.82 20.47
N PHE A 637 3.60 -18.36 21.73
CA PHE A 637 4.20 -18.98 22.91
C PHE A 637 3.12 -19.51 23.86
N HIS A 638 2.09 -18.71 24.15
CA HIS A 638 0.99 -19.07 25.02
C HIS A 638 -0.17 -19.62 24.20
N TRP A 639 -0.28 -20.95 24.16
CA TRP A 639 -1.27 -21.66 23.35
C TRP A 639 -2.52 -22.00 24.17
N GLN A 640 -3.67 -21.64 23.64
CA GLN A 640 -4.97 -22.00 24.19
C GLN A 640 -5.59 -23.13 23.37
N GLU A 641 -6.04 -24.19 24.03
CA GLU A 641 -6.74 -25.29 23.39
C GLU A 641 -8.17 -24.88 23.02
N LEU A 642 -8.55 -25.21 21.79
CA LEU A 642 -9.92 -25.06 21.25
C LEU A 642 -10.72 -26.36 21.39
N GLY A 643 -10.06 -27.51 21.46
CA GLY A 643 -10.72 -28.79 21.65
C GLY A 643 -10.02 -29.91 20.89
N SER A 644 -10.62 -31.09 20.98
CA SER A 644 -10.07 -32.33 20.46
C SER A 644 -11.19 -33.22 19.93
N ILE A 645 -10.99 -33.78 18.74
CA ILE A 645 -11.99 -34.64 18.07
C ILE A 645 -11.33 -35.84 17.42
N GLU A 646 -12.03 -36.98 17.41
CA GLU A 646 -11.61 -38.17 16.67
C GLU A 646 -12.28 -38.20 15.29
N ILE A 647 -11.46 -38.33 14.25
CA ILE A 647 -11.90 -38.47 12.87
C ILE A 647 -11.15 -39.67 12.29
N PRO A 648 -11.84 -40.71 11.80
CA PRO A 648 -11.22 -41.86 11.14
C PRO A 648 -10.73 -41.46 9.75
N MET A 649 -9.67 -40.65 9.71
CA MET A 649 -9.07 -40.11 8.50
C MET A 649 -7.94 -41.01 8.02
N SER A 650 -7.85 -41.22 6.70
CA SER A 650 -6.74 -41.90 6.03
C SER A 650 -5.37 -41.37 6.50
N ARG A 651 -4.35 -42.24 6.47
CA ARG A 651 -2.97 -41.84 6.74
C ARG A 651 -2.45 -40.88 5.67
N ASN A 652 -2.97 -40.94 4.44
CA ASN A 652 -2.66 -40.00 3.36
C ASN A 652 -3.75 -38.92 3.31
N PHE A 653 -3.34 -37.66 3.42
CA PHE A 653 -4.24 -36.52 3.48
C PHE A 653 -3.50 -35.25 3.04
N TYR A 654 -4.17 -34.11 3.11
CA TYR A 654 -3.63 -32.81 2.75
C TYR A 654 -3.64 -31.86 3.95
N VAL A 655 -2.53 -31.15 4.14
CA VAL A 655 -2.40 -30.09 5.16
C VAL A 655 -2.29 -28.75 4.47
N GLY A 656 -2.92 -27.70 4.98
CA GLY A 656 -2.82 -26.42 4.29
C GLY A 656 -3.54 -25.22 4.91
N LEU A 657 -3.61 -24.17 4.09
CA LEU A 657 -4.07 -22.83 4.40
C LEU A 657 -5.31 -22.52 3.54
N PRO A 658 -6.47 -22.24 4.15
CA PRO A 658 -7.67 -21.85 3.43
C PRO A 658 -7.75 -20.33 3.21
N ALA A 659 -8.41 -19.91 2.13
CA ALA A 659 -8.93 -18.56 1.95
C ALA A 659 -10.37 -18.65 1.43
N CYS A 660 -11.31 -18.11 2.19
CA CYS A 660 -12.74 -18.15 1.88
C CYS A 660 -13.33 -16.77 2.14
N SER A 661 -13.92 -16.12 1.14
CA SER A 661 -14.50 -14.79 1.31
C SER A 661 -15.85 -14.80 2.01
N GLN A 662 -16.59 -15.91 1.91
CA GLN A 662 -18.03 -16.02 2.20
C GLN A 662 -18.89 -15.03 1.38
N LEU A 663 -18.37 -14.58 0.24
CA LEU A 663 -19.03 -13.61 -0.62
C LEU A 663 -19.13 -14.16 -2.04
N LYS A 664 -20.36 -14.24 -2.55
CA LYS A 664 -20.61 -14.70 -3.92
C LYS A 664 -19.98 -13.74 -4.93
N LYS A 665 -19.15 -14.27 -5.83
CA LYS A 665 -18.42 -13.52 -6.88
C LYS A 665 -17.52 -12.42 -6.34
N VAL A 666 -17.16 -12.42 -5.06
CA VAL A 666 -16.19 -11.48 -4.48
C VAL A 666 -15.15 -12.28 -3.74
N THR A 667 -13.90 -12.17 -4.15
CA THR A 667 -12.77 -12.85 -3.50
C THR A 667 -12.31 -12.06 -2.26
N THR A 668 -11.46 -12.65 -1.43
CA THR A 668 -10.71 -11.98 -0.37
C THR A 668 -9.25 -12.37 -0.44
N THR A 669 -8.38 -11.45 -0.04
CA THR A 669 -6.97 -11.74 0.18
C THR A 669 -6.76 -12.18 1.63
N VAL A 670 -6.01 -13.26 1.83
CA VAL A 670 -5.55 -13.77 3.12
C VAL A 670 -4.05 -13.99 3.06
N THR A 671 -3.33 -13.53 4.07
CA THR A 671 -1.87 -13.66 4.15
C THR A 671 -1.48 -14.47 5.38
N TYR A 672 -0.52 -15.37 5.19
CA TYR A 672 0.06 -16.19 6.26
C TYR A 672 1.57 -16.04 6.25
N ASP A 673 2.17 -15.94 7.43
CA ASP A 673 3.61 -16.08 7.61
C ASP A 673 3.92 -17.12 8.69
N ASN A 674 5.21 -17.41 8.91
CA ASN A 674 5.66 -18.41 9.88
C ASN A 674 4.93 -19.76 9.73
N VAL A 675 4.72 -20.18 8.48
CA VAL A 675 4.01 -21.42 8.18
C VAL A 675 4.98 -22.60 8.35
N SER A 676 4.52 -23.63 9.05
CA SER A 676 5.31 -24.81 9.35
C SER A 676 4.47 -26.08 9.36
N ILE A 677 4.99 -27.10 8.68
CA ILE A 677 4.57 -28.49 8.70
C ILE A 677 5.82 -29.36 8.95
N PRO A 678 5.71 -30.63 9.35
CA PRO A 678 6.90 -31.41 9.76
C PRO A 678 7.97 -31.54 8.68
N VAL A 679 7.58 -31.48 7.40
CA VAL A 679 8.47 -31.62 6.24
C VAL A 679 8.89 -30.29 5.61
N TRP A 680 8.35 -29.15 6.06
CA TRP A 680 8.59 -27.86 5.43
C TRP A 680 8.33 -26.69 6.38
N ARG A 681 9.18 -25.65 6.33
CA ARG A 681 9.03 -24.40 7.10
C ARG A 681 9.46 -23.20 6.27
N SER A 682 8.83 -22.04 6.49
CA SER A 682 9.29 -20.76 5.92
C SER A 682 10.70 -20.40 6.42
N THR A 683 11.59 -19.98 5.53
CA THR A 683 13.05 -19.93 5.75
C THR A 683 13.57 -18.74 6.57
N ASN A 684 12.80 -17.65 6.72
CA ASN A 684 13.25 -16.43 7.43
C ASN A 684 12.74 -16.29 8.88
N GLY A 685 12.15 -17.33 9.46
CA GLY A 685 11.80 -17.35 10.89
C GLY A 685 12.98 -17.75 11.76
N SER A 686 14.12 -17.05 11.70
CA SER A 686 15.14 -17.17 12.75
C SER A 686 14.50 -16.71 14.08
N ASN A 687 14.24 -17.68 14.97
CA ASN A 687 13.91 -17.56 16.39
C ASN A 687 12.43 -17.56 16.87
N GLN A 688 11.39 -17.81 16.06
CA GLN A 688 10.00 -17.79 16.59
C GLN A 688 9.18 -19.08 16.54
N ILE A 689 9.63 -20.16 15.89
CA ILE A 689 8.95 -21.47 16.02
C ILE A 689 9.72 -22.34 17.02
N THR A 690 9.66 -21.96 18.30
CA THR A 690 10.11 -22.81 19.41
C THR A 690 9.03 -23.83 19.77
N SER A 691 8.69 -24.70 18.82
CA SER A 691 8.08 -25.98 19.16
C SER A 691 8.40 -26.97 18.05
N ARG A 692 9.36 -27.85 18.32
CA ARG A 692 9.49 -29.07 17.53
C ARG A 692 8.15 -29.83 17.63
N PRO A 693 7.51 -30.17 16.50
CA PRO A 693 6.35 -31.02 16.50
C PRO A 693 6.84 -32.47 16.61
N GLU A 694 7.08 -32.96 17.82
CA GLU A 694 7.06 -34.40 18.06
C GLU A 694 5.81 -34.75 18.88
N PRO A 695 5.09 -35.82 18.51
CA PRO A 695 3.93 -36.29 19.24
C PRO A 695 4.37 -36.99 20.54
N ARG A 696 4.77 -36.23 21.57
CA ARG A 696 5.01 -36.78 22.91
C ARG A 696 4.34 -35.98 24.04
N TRP A 697 3.34 -35.17 23.69
CA TRP A 697 2.60 -34.31 24.62
C TRP A 697 1.76 -35.06 25.67
N HIS A 698 1.57 -36.37 25.50
CA HIS A 698 0.85 -37.25 26.43
C HIS A 698 1.74 -37.86 27.52
N LYS A 699 2.94 -37.31 27.76
CA LYS A 699 3.81 -37.68 28.88
C LYS A 699 4.15 -36.42 29.69
N ASP A 700 3.80 -36.38 30.98
CA ASP A 700 4.18 -35.32 31.95
C ASP A 700 5.65 -34.85 31.84
N PRO A 701 6.64 -35.74 31.59
CA PRO A 701 8.02 -35.34 31.33
C PRO A 701 8.23 -34.41 30.14
N TRP A 702 7.39 -34.48 29.09
CA TRP A 702 7.48 -33.57 27.95
C TRP A 702 6.94 -32.18 28.31
N LEU A 703 5.78 -32.09 28.96
CA LEU A 703 5.19 -30.81 29.37
C LEU A 703 6.13 -30.07 30.33
N LYS A 704 6.73 -30.77 31.29
CA LYS A 704 7.77 -30.21 32.17
C LYS A 704 8.99 -29.71 31.39
N ARG A 705 9.48 -30.46 30.40
CA ARG A 705 10.62 -30.05 29.56
C ARG A 705 10.28 -28.88 28.63
N HIS A 706 9.08 -28.86 28.05
CA HIS A 706 8.60 -27.79 27.19
C HIS A 706 8.46 -26.49 28.00
N ASN A 707 7.82 -26.54 29.17
CA ASN A 707 7.69 -25.38 30.05
C ASN A 707 9.04 -24.89 30.58
N ALA A 708 9.95 -25.80 30.97
CA ALA A 708 11.30 -25.43 31.40
C ALA A 708 12.14 -24.84 30.24
N PHE A 709 11.97 -25.33 29.02
CA PHE A 709 12.63 -24.79 27.83
C PHE A 709 12.09 -23.39 27.50
N ASN A 710 10.76 -23.21 27.47
CA ASN A 710 10.15 -21.90 27.26
C ASN A 710 10.61 -20.91 28.35
N LYS A 711 10.75 -21.35 29.61
CA LYS A 711 11.28 -20.52 30.69
C LYS A 711 12.72 -20.05 30.45
N ARG A 712 13.58 -20.91 29.89
CA ARG A 712 14.95 -20.53 29.51
C ARG A 712 14.99 -19.57 28.32
N VAL A 713 14.17 -19.80 27.29
CA VAL A 713 14.06 -18.90 26.14
C VAL A 713 13.53 -17.52 26.55
N MET A 714 12.61 -17.45 27.54
CA MET A 714 12.13 -16.18 28.10
C MET A 714 13.21 -15.41 28.88
N GLN A 715 14.32 -16.05 29.26
CA GLN A 715 15.41 -15.44 30.02
C GLN A 715 16.56 -14.93 29.14
N GLY A 716 16.46 -15.06 27.81
CA GLY A 716 17.51 -14.70 26.85
C GLY A 716 18.22 -15.93 26.31
#